data_AF-V9H1U8-F1
#
_entry.id   AF-V9H1U8-F1
#
_cell.length_a   1.000
_cell.length_b   1.000
_cell.length_c   1.000
_cell.angle_alpha   90.00
_cell.angle_beta   90.00
_cell.angle_gamma   90.00
#
_symmetry.space_group_name_H-M   'P 1'
#
loop_
_entity.id
_entity.type
_entity.pdbx_description
1 polymer ?
#
loop_
_entity_poly.entity_id
_entity_poly.type
_entity_poly.pdbx_seq_one_letter_code
_entity_poly.pdbx_strand_id
1 'polypeptide(L)'
;MQEILKDDITLEKIKIYLVKSRSKTFLENSKKILNDSEFELSPFKFKIQKNKEIEWINDEKHSRSLLRLLNGFVFLGDLIEAYLTTNEKKFIDKGIEIIYDWCNSISYELHKNTMAYHDETTALRMEYFISFLINAKNVISDTNKEYILSKCQFIADLLVRDDFHSKNTNHGMFQDLALLKYGVIVNNNVFVEKAIKRLNDYFEFVYTSEGIHKEHSPAYHMMVSSNLKRYVSFLNEFRLNRSIQLDVKAILEKAEEFIIYITRPDGCVPNISDTEKRKLRLIYPNLFTSDRYRFVLSSGENGEAPTENSKVFKESGYAIFRDDWNKKEKASHVIFTAAYHTGYHKHTDDLNVLFYSGEDILVEAGANGYNYRDPFTKYAYSAQAHNTLNVINKQLPRHDNKMDKVKMIDYYINKEYSMAIGKNERYENVIHTRKVKYYNDSNILEVSDNIESVELNEYILNWHFAKGISLEVRDNKVILVKDNKKIGLVKIFSDTKYEINIINGKDRGVIQGWYFEKMEYKEPINNIEVRFKGKNAKFVTQIIVYTQKEKEYQIDIINNEKIYFNKENIKYLLEKDSSSDKLCIVFSAMGEKNKFVYNYMNTLNECKINKLFILDEFDIQGSYYLGKNRGLEIEDTVISLIMFVAKELDIKLKDIILVGSSKGGYAALYYGIKYNLGSVIVGAPQSKLGDFLIDQAKHLEIAKFVSGGIGNEDKEFLNNILYKVIDNNKRINIRICIHVGEGDYHYEHHILPLVSYFDQLGIVYNLDIANYEGHKKLKQYFPKYLLGEINKVDENIISKESIKNLQVRHFIEYKMSIKNNKVLIDILNADSDSKFAYYLFNEMECIEKTQYSRAVKYESKVLSSGKYRVRIFELLFNNERKSIYTNYVDLCN
;
A
#
# COMPACT_ATOMS: atom_id res chain seq x y z
N MET A 1 -24.65 12.00 -54.50
CA MET A 1 -23.77 12.44 -53.39
C MET A 1 -24.12 13.83 -52.85
N GLN A 2 -24.56 14.81 -53.64
CA GLN A 2 -24.82 16.17 -53.13
C GLN A 2 -25.95 16.30 -52.09
N GLU A 3 -26.91 15.37 -52.04
CA GLU A 3 -27.98 15.38 -51.01
C GLU A 3 -27.50 14.93 -49.62
N ILE A 4 -26.37 14.24 -49.55
CA ILE A 4 -25.83 13.62 -48.33
C ILE A 4 -25.47 14.66 -47.26
N LEU A 5 -25.04 15.85 -47.67
CA LEU A 5 -24.68 16.94 -46.75
C LEU A 5 -25.82 17.94 -46.50
N LYS A 6 -27.06 17.61 -46.90
CA LYS A 6 -28.23 18.49 -46.73
C LYS A 6 -29.08 18.15 -45.50
N ASP A 7 -28.84 17.01 -44.84
CA ASP A 7 -29.49 16.69 -43.56
C ASP A 7 -28.82 17.43 -42.41
N ASP A 8 -29.18 18.71 -42.26
CA ASP A 8 -28.61 19.59 -41.24
C ASP A 8 -28.80 19.05 -39.81
N ILE A 9 -29.90 18.33 -39.54
CA ILE A 9 -30.16 17.75 -38.22
C ILE A 9 -29.14 16.66 -37.90
N THR A 10 -28.94 15.72 -38.82
CA THR A 10 -27.94 14.65 -38.65
C THR A 10 -26.53 15.22 -38.54
N LEU A 11 -26.18 16.20 -39.37
CA LEU A 11 -24.85 16.82 -39.34
C LEU A 11 -24.59 17.57 -38.02
N GLU A 12 -25.55 18.33 -37.49
CA GLU A 12 -25.40 18.99 -36.18
C GLU A 12 -25.20 17.98 -35.06
N LYS A 13 -25.91 16.86 -35.07
CA LYS A 13 -25.71 15.76 -34.10
C LYS A 13 -24.32 15.14 -34.22
N ILE A 14 -23.84 14.92 -35.45
CA ILE A 14 -22.53 14.31 -35.72
C ILE A 14 -21.38 15.20 -35.24
N LYS A 15 -21.51 16.54 -35.30
CA LYS A 15 -20.45 17.48 -34.91
C LYS A 15 -19.86 17.22 -33.53
N ILE A 16 -20.67 16.74 -32.58
CA ILE A 16 -20.24 16.44 -31.21
C ILE A 16 -19.23 15.27 -31.17
N TYR A 17 -19.27 14.38 -32.16
CA TYR A 17 -18.45 13.16 -32.24
C TYR A 17 -17.22 13.31 -33.14
N LEU A 18 -17.03 14.47 -33.78
CA LEU A 18 -15.91 14.73 -34.67
C LEU A 18 -14.60 14.94 -33.90
N VAL A 19 -13.50 14.58 -34.56
CA VAL A 19 -12.16 14.94 -34.07
C VAL A 19 -11.95 16.45 -34.16
N LYS A 20 -11.27 16.99 -33.16
CA LYS A 20 -10.88 18.40 -33.05
C LYS A 20 -9.36 18.56 -33.20
N SER A 21 -8.89 19.81 -33.21
CA SER A 21 -7.47 20.11 -33.04
C SER A 21 -6.91 19.44 -31.78
N ARG A 22 -5.69 18.91 -31.89
CA ARG A 22 -4.91 18.40 -30.74
C ARG A 22 -4.02 19.48 -30.11
N SER A 23 -3.97 20.68 -30.71
CA SER A 23 -3.07 21.75 -30.34
C SER A 23 -3.80 22.87 -29.61
N LYS A 24 -3.20 23.38 -28.53
CA LYS A 24 -3.67 24.63 -27.90
C LYS A 24 -3.21 25.87 -28.68
N THR A 25 -2.21 25.74 -29.55
CA THR A 25 -1.63 26.81 -30.39
C THR A 25 -2.09 26.66 -31.84
N PHE A 26 -3.29 26.11 -32.07
CA PHE A 26 -3.80 25.79 -33.41
C PHE A 26 -3.74 26.96 -34.41
N LEU A 27 -3.90 28.20 -33.95
CA LEU A 27 -3.82 29.39 -34.81
C LEU A 27 -2.39 29.68 -35.29
N GLU A 28 -1.40 29.52 -34.41
CA GLU A 28 0.02 29.68 -34.76
C GLU A 28 0.47 28.57 -35.71
N ASN A 29 0.08 27.33 -35.41
CA ASN A 29 0.34 26.17 -36.26
C ASN A 29 -0.28 26.38 -37.65
N SER A 30 -1.54 26.82 -37.71
CA SER A 30 -2.22 27.10 -38.97
C SER A 30 -1.54 28.20 -39.79
N LYS A 31 -0.98 29.24 -39.16
CA LYS A 31 -0.20 30.27 -39.85
C LYS A 31 1.10 29.71 -40.45
N LYS A 32 1.77 28.77 -39.79
CA LYS A 32 2.95 28.09 -40.33
C LYS A 32 2.60 27.22 -41.54
N ILE A 33 1.46 26.54 -41.48
CA ILE A 33 0.93 25.74 -42.59
C ILE A 33 0.57 26.63 -43.78
N LEU A 34 -0.09 27.77 -43.56
CA LEU A 34 -0.40 28.75 -44.62
C LEU A 34 0.85 29.27 -45.34
N ASN A 35 1.97 29.38 -44.61
CA ASN A 35 3.24 29.89 -45.14
C ASN A 35 4.15 28.79 -45.70
N ASP A 36 3.67 27.55 -45.84
CA ASP A 36 4.41 26.38 -46.35
C ASP A 36 5.75 26.17 -45.65
N SER A 37 5.75 26.38 -44.33
CA SER A 37 6.98 26.33 -43.52
C SER A 37 7.12 25.03 -42.74
N GLU A 38 6.06 24.61 -42.03
CA GLU A 38 6.13 23.50 -41.09
C GLU A 38 4.74 22.97 -40.72
N PHE A 39 4.60 21.64 -40.62
CA PHE A 39 3.54 20.96 -39.88
C PHE A 39 4.01 20.69 -38.44
N GLU A 40 3.33 21.26 -37.45
CA GLU A 40 3.61 21.00 -36.03
C GLU A 40 2.73 19.85 -35.52
N LEU A 41 3.33 18.67 -35.34
CA LEU A 41 2.69 17.39 -35.05
C LEU A 41 3.13 16.86 -33.69
N SER A 42 2.73 17.55 -32.60
CA SER A 42 3.23 17.30 -31.24
C SER A 42 3.33 15.80 -30.89
N PRO A 43 4.50 15.31 -30.42
CA PRO A 43 5.70 16.09 -30.04
C PRO A 43 6.65 16.43 -31.21
N PHE A 44 6.32 16.08 -32.45
CA PHE A 44 7.17 16.24 -33.62
C PHE A 44 6.97 17.58 -34.35
N LYS A 45 7.97 17.96 -35.13
CA LYS A 45 7.90 19.04 -36.12
C LYS A 45 8.35 18.50 -37.46
N PHE A 46 7.53 18.69 -38.48
CA PHE A 46 7.82 18.28 -39.84
C PHE A 46 7.93 19.53 -40.73
N LYS A 47 9.13 19.86 -41.16
CA LYS A 47 9.36 21.01 -42.04
C LYS A 47 8.92 20.67 -43.46
N ILE A 48 8.18 21.58 -44.08
CA ILE A 48 7.81 21.46 -45.49
C ILE A 48 9.00 22.01 -46.29
N GLN A 49 9.60 21.20 -47.16
CA GLN A 49 10.59 21.73 -48.11
C GLN A 49 9.85 22.59 -49.13
N LYS A 50 10.36 23.81 -49.36
CA LYS A 50 9.68 24.84 -50.15
C LYS A 50 9.70 24.50 -51.64
N ASN A 51 8.74 23.70 -52.11
CA ASN A 51 8.44 23.42 -53.51
C ASN A 51 6.91 23.48 -53.72
N LYS A 52 6.43 23.61 -54.96
CA LYS A 52 4.98 23.66 -55.27
C LYS A 52 4.20 22.40 -54.87
N GLU A 53 4.89 21.29 -54.60
CA GLU A 53 4.35 20.00 -54.16
C GLU A 53 5.01 19.61 -52.83
N ILE A 54 4.23 19.08 -51.89
CA ILE A 54 4.75 18.66 -50.57
C ILE A 54 5.44 17.29 -50.73
N GLU A 55 6.69 17.19 -50.31
CA GLU A 55 7.39 15.90 -50.27
C GLU A 55 6.88 15.05 -49.10
N TRP A 56 5.90 14.20 -49.38
CA TRP A 56 5.30 13.31 -48.39
C TRP A 56 6.22 12.14 -48.03
N ILE A 57 6.80 12.20 -46.83
CA ILE A 57 7.62 11.10 -46.32
C ILE A 57 6.76 9.88 -45.97
N ASN A 58 7.19 8.71 -46.45
CA ASN A 58 6.57 7.41 -46.19
C ASN A 58 7.62 6.29 -46.19
N ASP A 59 8.76 6.56 -45.56
CA ASP A 59 9.90 5.65 -45.47
C ASP A 59 10.06 5.00 -44.08
N GLU A 60 10.93 4.00 -43.98
CA GLU A 60 11.24 3.33 -42.71
C GLU A 60 12.25 4.10 -41.83
N LYS A 61 12.82 5.21 -42.33
CA LYS A 61 13.85 6.00 -41.62
C LYS A 61 13.23 6.92 -40.57
N HIS A 62 11.97 7.32 -40.75
CA HIS A 62 11.25 8.17 -39.81
C HIS A 62 10.44 7.37 -38.79
N SER A 63 10.13 8.00 -37.65
CA SER A 63 9.36 7.31 -36.60
C SER A 63 7.94 7.00 -37.10
N ARG A 64 7.45 5.80 -36.82
CA ARG A 64 6.07 5.40 -37.16
C ARG A 64 5.04 6.36 -36.57
N SER A 65 5.29 6.90 -35.37
CA SER A 65 4.42 7.88 -34.72
C SER A 65 4.32 9.18 -35.52
N LEU A 66 5.43 9.72 -36.03
CA LEU A 66 5.41 10.90 -36.89
C LEU A 66 4.60 10.62 -38.16
N LEU A 67 4.92 9.53 -38.86
CA LEU A 67 4.27 9.16 -40.12
C LEU A 67 2.77 8.90 -39.94
N ARG A 68 2.36 8.35 -38.79
CA ARG A 68 0.97 8.15 -38.41
C ARG A 68 0.22 9.47 -38.29
N LEU A 69 0.79 10.47 -37.62
CA LEU A 69 0.15 11.76 -37.42
C LEU A 69 0.10 12.58 -38.71
N LEU A 70 1.17 12.51 -39.52
CA LEU A 70 1.28 13.19 -40.80
C LEU A 70 0.26 12.64 -41.81
N ASN A 71 0.32 11.35 -42.13
CA ASN A 71 -0.59 10.73 -43.09
C ASN A 71 -2.02 10.55 -42.54
N GLY A 72 -2.19 10.68 -41.22
CA GLY A 72 -3.49 10.74 -40.56
C GLY A 72 -4.13 12.13 -40.58
N PHE A 73 -3.47 13.15 -41.16
CA PHE A 73 -4.00 14.51 -41.30
C PHE A 73 -4.32 15.21 -39.98
N VAL A 74 -3.58 14.91 -38.91
CA VAL A 74 -3.85 15.51 -37.58
C VAL A 74 -3.78 17.04 -37.60
N PHE A 75 -2.88 17.61 -38.41
CA PHE A 75 -2.74 19.05 -38.61
C PHE A 75 -3.99 19.70 -39.23
N LEU A 76 -4.86 18.95 -39.92
CA LEU A 76 -6.08 19.47 -40.50
C LEU A 76 -7.04 19.96 -39.41
N GLY A 77 -6.99 19.36 -38.22
CA GLY A 77 -7.72 19.84 -37.05
C GLY A 77 -7.37 21.28 -36.67
N ASP A 78 -6.11 21.69 -36.83
CA ASP A 78 -5.67 23.06 -36.51
C ASP A 78 -6.27 24.06 -37.50
N LEU A 79 -6.28 23.73 -38.80
CA LEU A 79 -6.88 24.55 -39.84
C LEU A 79 -8.40 24.71 -39.66
N ILE A 80 -9.09 23.61 -39.28
CA ILE A 80 -10.52 23.64 -38.97
C ILE A 80 -10.79 24.58 -37.80
N GLU A 81 -10.06 24.43 -36.69
CA GLU A 81 -10.27 25.26 -35.49
C GLU A 81 -9.91 26.74 -35.74
N ALA A 82 -8.87 27.00 -36.53
CA ALA A 82 -8.51 28.35 -36.96
C ALA A 82 -9.63 28.98 -37.80
N TYR A 83 -10.22 28.24 -38.73
CA TYR A 83 -11.39 28.70 -39.49
C TYR A 83 -12.58 28.97 -38.57
N LEU A 84 -12.96 28.03 -37.69
CA LEU A 84 -14.09 28.19 -36.78
C LEU A 84 -13.93 29.40 -35.84
N THR A 85 -12.68 29.73 -35.47
CA THR A 85 -12.37 30.86 -34.57
C THR A 85 -12.33 32.20 -35.31
N THR A 86 -11.76 32.25 -36.51
CA THR A 86 -11.48 33.50 -37.23
C THR A 86 -12.47 33.82 -38.34
N ASN A 87 -13.23 32.81 -38.79
CA ASN A 87 -14.07 32.82 -39.98
C ASN A 87 -13.32 33.14 -41.29
N GLU A 88 -11.98 32.99 -41.31
CA GLU A 88 -11.17 33.26 -42.50
C GLU A 88 -11.10 32.03 -43.42
N LYS A 89 -11.70 32.13 -44.62
CA LYS A 89 -11.77 31.04 -45.62
C LYS A 89 -10.40 30.50 -46.05
N LYS A 90 -9.33 31.31 -45.95
CA LYS A 90 -7.95 30.92 -46.32
C LYS A 90 -7.47 29.62 -45.66
N PHE A 91 -7.92 29.33 -44.43
CA PHE A 91 -7.55 28.10 -43.73
C PHE A 91 -8.20 26.86 -44.35
N ILE A 92 -9.44 27.00 -44.82
CA ILE A 92 -10.15 25.95 -45.55
C ILE A 92 -9.55 25.77 -46.94
N ASP A 93 -9.26 26.87 -47.64
CA ASP A 93 -8.64 26.80 -48.97
C ASP A 93 -7.30 26.08 -48.93
N LYS A 94 -6.48 26.34 -47.90
CA LYS A 94 -5.22 25.62 -47.69
C LYS A 94 -5.43 24.14 -47.33
N GLY A 95 -6.44 23.82 -46.53
CA GLY A 95 -6.79 22.44 -46.24
C GLY A 95 -7.17 21.66 -47.51
N ILE A 96 -7.94 22.28 -48.41
CA ILE A 96 -8.30 21.70 -49.71
C ILE A 96 -7.03 21.45 -50.54
N GLU A 97 -6.16 22.46 -50.67
CA GLU A 97 -4.89 22.36 -51.40
C GLU A 97 -4.06 21.16 -50.94
N ILE A 98 -3.87 21.00 -49.63
CA ILE A 98 -3.08 19.91 -49.03
C ILE A 98 -3.74 18.55 -49.25
N ILE A 99 -5.08 18.46 -49.17
CA ILE A 99 -5.81 17.22 -49.44
C ILE A 99 -5.60 16.78 -50.90
N TYR A 100 -5.71 17.71 -51.85
CA TYR A 100 -5.46 17.42 -53.27
C TYR A 100 -4.02 16.96 -53.49
N ASP A 101 -3.05 17.69 -52.94
CA ASP A 101 -1.63 17.38 -53.09
C ASP A 101 -1.30 15.97 -52.57
N TRP A 102 -1.73 15.61 -51.36
CA TRP A 102 -1.53 14.27 -50.81
C TRP A 102 -2.24 13.19 -51.62
N CYS A 103 -3.52 13.39 -51.98
CA CYS A 103 -4.29 12.39 -52.71
C CYS A 103 -3.79 12.14 -54.14
N ASN A 104 -3.11 13.12 -54.74
CA ASN A 104 -2.49 12.98 -56.05
C ASN A 104 -1.09 12.36 -55.95
N SER A 105 -0.36 12.63 -54.85
CA SER A 105 1.01 12.13 -54.64
C SER A 105 1.06 10.70 -54.07
N ILE A 106 0.09 10.32 -53.24
CA ILE A 106 0.09 9.07 -52.48
C ILE A 106 -1.02 8.14 -52.98
N SER A 107 -0.65 7.18 -53.83
CA SER A 107 -1.57 6.15 -54.34
C SER A 107 -1.57 4.88 -53.48
N TYR A 108 -2.72 4.21 -53.37
CA TYR A 108 -2.85 2.98 -52.61
C TYR A 108 -1.94 1.86 -53.12
N GLU A 109 -1.88 1.64 -54.43
CA GLU A 109 -1.09 0.53 -54.98
C GLU A 109 0.40 0.60 -54.64
N LEU A 110 0.97 1.80 -54.62
CA LEU A 110 2.38 2.01 -54.30
C LEU A 110 2.65 2.08 -52.79
N HIS A 111 1.65 2.48 -51.99
CA HIS A 111 1.86 2.83 -50.58
C HIS A 111 1.06 1.96 -49.59
N LYS A 112 0.38 0.90 -50.04
CA LYS A 112 -0.44 0.01 -49.18
C LYS A 112 0.33 -0.62 -48.00
N ASN A 113 1.65 -0.76 -48.13
CA ASN A 113 2.53 -1.33 -47.11
C ASN A 113 3.26 -0.28 -46.26
N THR A 114 2.94 1.01 -46.41
CA THR A 114 3.54 2.10 -45.62
C THR A 114 2.56 2.66 -44.60
N MET A 115 3.04 3.57 -43.75
CA MET A 115 2.17 4.26 -42.79
C MET A 115 1.05 5.10 -43.46
N ALA A 116 1.16 5.43 -44.75
CA ALA A 116 0.11 6.13 -45.49
C ALA A 116 -1.23 5.37 -45.49
N TYR A 117 -1.17 4.04 -45.61
CA TYR A 117 -2.35 3.17 -45.66
C TYR A 117 -2.35 2.10 -44.56
N HIS A 118 -1.62 2.35 -43.47
CA HIS A 118 -1.76 1.56 -42.25
C HIS A 118 -3.20 1.66 -41.71
N ASP A 119 -3.67 0.59 -41.06
CA ASP A 119 -5.05 0.41 -40.60
C ASP A 119 -5.60 1.62 -39.82
N GLU A 120 -4.98 1.96 -38.69
CA GLU A 120 -5.32 3.08 -37.82
C GLU A 120 -5.11 4.43 -38.49
N THR A 121 -4.04 4.60 -39.28
CA THR A 121 -3.75 5.88 -39.95
C THR A 121 -4.81 6.22 -40.98
N THR A 122 -5.28 5.21 -41.71
CA THR A 122 -6.36 5.36 -42.69
C THR A 122 -7.68 5.74 -42.02
N ALA A 123 -8.00 5.12 -40.88
CA ALA A 123 -9.16 5.49 -40.07
C ALA A 123 -9.03 6.93 -39.52
N LEU A 124 -7.85 7.31 -39.03
CA LEU A 124 -7.60 8.66 -38.51
C LEU A 124 -7.73 9.73 -39.61
N ARG A 125 -7.30 9.44 -40.83
CA ARG A 125 -7.49 10.34 -41.97
C ARG A 125 -8.96 10.52 -42.31
N MET A 126 -9.75 9.43 -42.29
CA MET A 126 -11.21 9.49 -42.48
C MET A 126 -11.86 10.42 -41.46
N GLU A 127 -11.48 10.32 -40.18
CA GLU A 127 -11.97 11.20 -39.11
C GLU A 127 -11.76 12.69 -39.42
N TYR A 128 -10.55 13.06 -39.81
CA TYR A 128 -10.23 14.45 -40.14
C TYR A 128 -10.87 14.91 -41.44
N PHE A 129 -11.01 14.05 -42.45
CA PHE A 129 -11.71 14.39 -43.70
C PHE A 129 -13.21 14.64 -43.46
N ILE A 130 -13.86 13.78 -42.67
CA ILE A 130 -15.24 13.98 -42.25
C ILE A 130 -15.37 15.30 -41.45
N SER A 131 -14.47 15.52 -40.50
CA SER A 131 -14.48 16.74 -39.69
C SER A 131 -14.33 18.00 -40.56
N PHE A 132 -13.43 17.96 -41.53
CA PHE A 132 -13.21 19.04 -42.49
C PHE A 132 -14.45 19.30 -43.35
N LEU A 133 -15.02 18.26 -43.97
CA LEU A 133 -16.20 18.35 -44.82
C LEU A 133 -17.38 19.00 -44.08
N ILE A 134 -17.66 18.57 -42.85
CA ILE A 134 -18.82 19.04 -42.09
C ILE A 134 -18.63 20.50 -41.66
N ASN A 135 -17.45 20.85 -41.15
CA ASN A 135 -17.19 22.21 -40.66
C ASN A 135 -17.03 23.22 -41.81
N ALA A 136 -16.56 22.78 -42.97
CA ALA A 136 -16.37 23.65 -44.13
C ALA A 136 -17.56 23.66 -45.11
N LYS A 137 -18.63 22.89 -44.86
CA LYS A 137 -19.71 22.61 -45.83
C LYS A 137 -20.31 23.85 -46.52
N ASN A 138 -20.35 24.98 -45.83
CA ASN A 138 -20.96 26.22 -46.32
C ASN A 138 -20.00 27.09 -47.17
N VAL A 139 -18.69 26.82 -47.13
CA VAL A 139 -17.66 27.65 -47.78
C VAL A 139 -16.87 26.92 -48.87
N ILE A 140 -16.96 25.59 -48.96
CA ILE A 140 -16.31 24.83 -50.03
C ILE A 140 -17.24 24.71 -51.25
N SER A 141 -16.67 24.71 -52.45
CA SER A 141 -17.41 24.52 -53.70
C SER A 141 -17.93 23.09 -53.83
N ASP A 142 -19.00 22.88 -54.60
CA ASP A 142 -19.59 21.55 -54.77
C ASP A 142 -18.64 20.56 -55.44
N THR A 143 -17.79 21.01 -56.37
CA THR A 143 -16.70 20.20 -56.95
C THR A 143 -15.73 19.69 -55.89
N ASN A 144 -15.32 20.55 -54.94
CA ASN A 144 -14.42 20.16 -53.86
C ASN A 144 -15.12 19.24 -52.85
N LYS A 145 -16.42 19.44 -52.57
CA LYS A 145 -17.23 18.51 -51.76
C LYS A 145 -17.22 17.12 -52.38
N GLU A 146 -17.55 17.02 -53.66
CA GLU A 146 -17.61 15.74 -54.38
C GLU A 146 -16.26 15.04 -54.41
N TYR A 147 -15.18 15.79 -54.65
CA TYR A 147 -13.84 15.24 -54.62
C TYR A 147 -13.50 14.65 -53.25
N ILE A 148 -13.63 15.41 -52.16
CA ILE A 148 -13.28 14.91 -50.83
C ILE A 148 -14.22 13.77 -50.40
N LEU A 149 -15.51 13.85 -50.71
CA LEU A 149 -16.46 12.76 -50.48
C LEU A 149 -16.06 11.48 -51.22
N SER A 150 -15.57 11.58 -52.47
CA SER A 150 -15.06 10.41 -53.21
C SER A 150 -13.83 9.79 -52.54
N LYS A 151 -12.97 10.60 -51.90
CA LYS A 151 -11.83 10.10 -51.12
C LYS A 151 -12.27 9.44 -49.82
N CYS A 152 -13.29 9.99 -49.14
CA CYS A 152 -13.90 9.32 -47.99
C CYS A 152 -14.53 7.99 -48.41
N GLN A 153 -15.23 7.92 -49.55
CA GLN A 153 -15.82 6.68 -50.05
C GLN A 153 -14.74 5.62 -50.30
N PHE A 154 -13.65 5.99 -50.97
CA PHE A 154 -12.51 5.10 -51.17
C PHE A 154 -11.94 4.58 -49.85
N ILE A 155 -11.82 5.44 -48.83
CA ILE A 155 -11.37 5.01 -47.50
C ILE A 155 -12.40 4.06 -46.87
N ALA A 156 -13.70 4.34 -46.96
CA ALA A 156 -14.75 3.46 -46.44
C ALA A 156 -14.70 2.06 -47.09
N ASP A 157 -14.47 2.00 -48.40
CA ASP A 157 -14.32 0.76 -49.16
C ASP A 157 -13.08 -0.04 -48.72
N LEU A 158 -12.03 0.62 -48.20
CA LEU A 158 -10.92 -0.08 -47.55
C LEU A 158 -11.31 -0.58 -46.15
N LEU A 159 -11.89 0.30 -45.32
CA LEU A 159 -12.23 -0.01 -43.92
C LEU A 159 -13.27 -1.14 -43.79
N VAL A 160 -14.17 -1.28 -44.75
CA VAL A 160 -15.21 -2.32 -44.74
C VAL A 160 -14.64 -3.72 -45.03
N ARG A 161 -13.48 -3.82 -45.71
CA ARG A 161 -12.88 -5.11 -46.07
C ARG A 161 -12.33 -5.84 -44.86
N ASP A 162 -12.50 -7.16 -44.82
CA ASP A 162 -12.02 -7.98 -43.71
C ASP A 162 -10.49 -8.16 -43.72
N ASP A 163 -9.83 -8.09 -44.90
CA ASP A 163 -8.37 -8.21 -45.03
C ASP A 163 -7.60 -6.94 -44.64
N PHE A 164 -8.28 -5.79 -44.61
CA PHE A 164 -7.73 -4.52 -44.12
C PHE A 164 -8.07 -4.25 -42.64
N HIS A 165 -9.00 -5.01 -42.06
CA HIS A 165 -9.48 -4.78 -40.71
C HIS A 165 -8.56 -5.40 -39.65
N SER A 166 -8.19 -4.58 -38.67
CA SER A 166 -7.34 -4.98 -37.54
C SER A 166 -8.19 -5.58 -36.42
N LYS A 167 -8.72 -6.79 -36.66
CA LYS A 167 -9.67 -7.43 -35.75
C LYS A 167 -9.10 -7.59 -34.34
N ASN A 168 -9.95 -7.31 -33.33
CA ASN A 168 -9.64 -7.48 -31.90
C ASN A 168 -8.47 -6.61 -31.39
N THR A 169 -8.22 -5.48 -32.04
CA THR A 169 -7.25 -4.46 -31.58
C THR A 169 -7.91 -3.09 -31.45
N ASN A 170 -7.29 -2.19 -30.70
CA ASN A 170 -7.71 -0.79 -30.65
C ASN A 170 -7.72 -0.14 -32.05
N HIS A 171 -6.89 -0.60 -32.99
CA HIS A 171 -6.89 -0.08 -34.36
C HIS A 171 -8.19 -0.44 -35.09
N GLY A 172 -8.67 -1.69 -34.95
CA GLY A 172 -9.95 -2.14 -35.51
C GLY A 172 -11.11 -1.32 -34.96
N MET A 173 -11.11 -1.05 -33.65
CA MET A 173 -12.09 -0.14 -33.03
C MET A 173 -12.10 1.24 -33.70
N PHE A 174 -10.93 1.85 -33.94
CA PHE A 174 -10.85 3.14 -34.62
C PHE A 174 -11.34 3.07 -36.08
N GLN A 175 -11.02 1.99 -36.81
CA GLN A 175 -11.53 1.75 -38.16
C GLN A 175 -13.06 1.72 -38.20
N ASP A 176 -13.68 0.96 -37.30
CA ASP A 176 -15.13 0.79 -37.29
C ASP A 176 -15.85 2.04 -36.75
N LEU A 177 -15.27 2.80 -35.81
CA LEU A 177 -15.82 4.11 -35.39
C LEU A 177 -15.84 5.13 -36.54
N ALA A 178 -14.78 5.17 -37.35
CA ALA A 178 -14.70 6.04 -38.51
C ALA A 178 -15.70 5.60 -39.60
N LEU A 179 -15.78 4.29 -39.88
CA LEU A 179 -16.72 3.72 -40.85
C LEU A 179 -18.18 3.95 -40.43
N LEU A 180 -18.50 3.79 -39.14
CA LEU A 180 -19.83 4.02 -38.59
C LEU A 180 -20.28 5.47 -38.81
N LYS A 181 -19.43 6.44 -38.45
CA LYS A 181 -19.74 7.87 -38.64
C LYS A 181 -19.94 8.19 -40.11
N TYR A 182 -19.06 7.70 -40.98
CA TYR A 182 -19.22 7.91 -42.41
C TYR A 182 -20.52 7.29 -42.93
N GLY A 183 -20.80 6.03 -42.55
CA GLY A 183 -22.01 5.32 -42.94
C GLY A 183 -23.29 6.06 -42.56
N VAL A 184 -23.35 6.65 -41.36
CA VAL A 184 -24.49 7.50 -40.96
C VAL A 184 -24.58 8.76 -41.82
N ILE A 185 -23.45 9.44 -42.09
CA ILE A 185 -23.43 10.64 -42.94
C ILE A 185 -24.00 10.31 -44.32
N VAL A 186 -23.49 9.25 -44.97
CA VAL A 186 -23.89 8.86 -46.32
C VAL A 186 -25.17 8.03 -46.39
N ASN A 187 -25.84 7.80 -45.25
CA ASN A 187 -27.02 6.94 -45.13
C ASN A 187 -26.81 5.53 -45.74
N ASN A 188 -25.64 4.92 -45.50
CA ASN A 188 -25.28 3.60 -45.98
C ASN A 188 -25.40 2.56 -44.86
N ASN A 189 -26.53 1.83 -44.86
CA ASN A 189 -26.82 0.81 -43.85
C ASN A 189 -25.82 -0.35 -43.82
N VAL A 190 -25.20 -0.71 -44.96
CA VAL A 190 -24.20 -1.79 -45.00
C VAL A 190 -22.97 -1.41 -44.18
N PHE A 191 -22.50 -0.16 -44.30
CA PHE A 191 -21.38 0.34 -43.51
C PHE A 191 -21.75 0.46 -42.03
N VAL A 192 -22.93 0.98 -41.72
CA VAL A 192 -23.43 1.12 -40.35
C VAL A 192 -23.54 -0.24 -39.66
N GLU A 193 -24.19 -1.22 -40.29
CA GLU A 193 -24.39 -2.56 -39.73
C GLU A 193 -23.07 -3.31 -39.56
N LYS A 194 -22.16 -3.26 -40.56
CA LYS A 194 -20.85 -3.90 -40.47
C LYS A 194 -20.02 -3.30 -39.32
N ALA A 195 -19.99 -1.98 -39.20
CA ALA A 195 -19.26 -1.28 -38.15
C ALA A 195 -19.85 -1.57 -36.76
N ILE A 196 -21.18 -1.51 -36.60
CA ILE A 196 -21.85 -1.85 -35.33
C ILE A 196 -21.54 -3.29 -34.93
N LYS A 197 -21.64 -4.24 -35.86
CA LYS A 197 -21.33 -5.65 -35.59
C LYS A 197 -19.90 -5.81 -35.09
N ARG A 198 -18.91 -5.25 -35.81
CA ARG A 198 -17.49 -5.38 -35.45
C ARG A 198 -17.17 -4.66 -34.14
N LEU A 199 -17.76 -3.50 -33.86
CA LEU A 199 -17.60 -2.80 -32.58
C LEU A 199 -18.18 -3.59 -31.42
N ASN A 200 -19.36 -4.20 -31.60
CA ASN A 200 -19.95 -5.06 -30.58
C ASN A 200 -19.06 -6.29 -30.30
N ASP A 201 -18.67 -7.00 -31.37
CA ASP A 201 -17.75 -8.15 -31.28
C ASP A 201 -16.44 -7.75 -30.58
N TYR A 202 -15.92 -6.55 -30.87
CA TYR A 202 -14.71 -5.99 -30.25
C TYR A 202 -14.89 -5.74 -28.75
N PHE A 203 -15.91 -4.97 -28.35
CA PHE A 203 -16.13 -4.62 -26.95
C PHE A 203 -16.48 -5.83 -26.09
N GLU A 204 -17.21 -6.81 -26.62
CA GLU A 204 -17.43 -8.09 -25.94
C GLU A 204 -16.11 -8.87 -25.78
N PHE A 205 -15.24 -8.84 -26.80
CA PHE A 205 -13.97 -9.54 -26.77
C PHE A 205 -12.94 -8.91 -25.81
N VAL A 206 -12.80 -7.58 -25.75
CA VAL A 206 -11.70 -6.94 -25.01
C VAL A 206 -11.97 -6.73 -23.51
N TYR A 207 -13.20 -6.92 -23.05
CA TYR A 207 -13.56 -6.85 -21.63
C TYR A 207 -13.76 -8.24 -21.02
N THR A 208 -13.41 -8.41 -19.75
CA THR A 208 -13.79 -9.56 -18.92
C THR A 208 -15.28 -9.48 -18.54
N SER A 209 -15.84 -10.56 -17.99
CA SER A 209 -17.23 -10.53 -17.51
C SER A 209 -17.43 -9.54 -16.35
N GLU A 210 -16.34 -9.20 -15.65
CA GLU A 210 -16.26 -8.18 -14.61
C GLU A 210 -16.15 -6.75 -15.15
N GLY A 211 -16.05 -6.55 -16.47
CA GLY A 211 -15.96 -5.23 -17.10
C GLY A 211 -14.56 -4.61 -17.10
N ILE A 212 -13.50 -5.41 -16.99
CA ILE A 212 -12.11 -4.93 -17.02
C ILE A 212 -11.50 -5.24 -18.38
N HIS A 213 -10.86 -4.24 -18.97
CA HIS A 213 -10.10 -4.40 -20.21
C HIS A 213 -8.95 -5.41 -20.06
N LYS A 214 -8.85 -6.37 -20.99
CA LYS A 214 -7.96 -7.54 -20.92
C LYS A 214 -6.47 -7.25 -21.13
N GLU A 215 -6.09 -6.03 -21.50
CA GLU A 215 -4.68 -5.65 -21.71
C GLU A 215 -3.91 -5.33 -20.41
N HIS A 216 -4.56 -5.38 -19.24
CA HIS A 216 -3.93 -5.15 -17.93
C HIS A 216 -3.22 -3.79 -17.75
N SER A 217 -3.53 -2.82 -18.61
CA SER A 217 -3.09 -1.44 -18.46
C SER A 217 -4.26 -0.53 -18.06
N PRO A 218 -4.24 0.04 -16.84
CA PRO A 218 -5.23 1.04 -16.43
C PRO A 218 -5.37 2.23 -17.39
N ALA A 219 -4.30 2.71 -18.04
CA ALA A 219 -4.40 3.76 -19.04
C ALA A 219 -5.24 3.34 -20.26
N TYR A 220 -5.01 2.13 -20.77
CA TYR A 220 -5.76 1.59 -21.90
C TYR A 220 -7.20 1.26 -21.51
N HIS A 221 -7.44 0.76 -20.29
CA HIS A 221 -8.80 0.61 -19.77
C HIS A 221 -9.58 1.92 -19.87
N MET A 222 -9.01 3.05 -19.43
CA MET A 222 -9.67 4.35 -19.49
C MET A 222 -9.91 4.83 -20.93
N MET A 223 -8.92 4.66 -21.80
CA MET A 223 -9.01 5.04 -23.22
C MET A 223 -10.13 4.28 -23.94
N VAL A 224 -10.19 2.95 -23.75
CA VAL A 224 -11.20 2.10 -24.39
C VAL A 224 -12.58 2.38 -23.80
N SER A 225 -12.70 2.54 -22.47
CA SER A 225 -13.96 2.91 -21.81
C SER A 225 -14.47 4.29 -22.27
N SER A 226 -13.57 5.24 -22.57
CA SER A 226 -13.95 6.52 -23.16
C SER A 226 -14.54 6.39 -24.55
N ASN A 227 -13.95 5.54 -25.40
CA ASN A 227 -14.48 5.26 -26.73
C ASN A 227 -15.79 4.46 -26.66
N LEU A 228 -15.90 3.51 -25.74
CA LEU A 228 -17.14 2.78 -25.46
C LEU A 228 -18.28 3.72 -25.04
N LYS A 229 -18.02 4.68 -24.14
CA LYS A 229 -18.99 5.72 -23.78
C LYS A 229 -19.43 6.53 -24.99
N ARG A 230 -18.48 6.98 -25.82
CA ARG A 230 -18.80 7.73 -27.05
C ARG A 230 -19.65 6.90 -28.00
N TYR A 231 -19.37 5.60 -28.12
CA TYR A 231 -20.14 4.66 -28.94
C TYR A 231 -21.57 4.48 -28.40
N VAL A 232 -21.74 4.26 -27.08
CA VAL A 232 -23.07 4.16 -26.44
C VAL A 232 -23.88 5.44 -26.67
N SER A 233 -23.26 6.62 -26.49
CA SER A 233 -23.90 7.91 -26.78
C SER A 233 -24.27 8.06 -28.25
N PHE A 234 -23.40 7.62 -29.16
CA PHE A 234 -23.66 7.66 -30.61
C PHE A 234 -24.86 6.77 -30.99
N LEU A 235 -24.89 5.52 -30.53
CA LEU A 235 -26.03 4.62 -30.75
C LEU A 235 -27.35 5.23 -30.23
N ASN A 236 -27.31 5.86 -29.05
CA ASN A 236 -28.47 6.52 -28.48
C ASN A 236 -28.98 7.69 -29.35
N GLU A 237 -28.06 8.58 -29.74
CA GLU A 237 -28.36 9.83 -30.44
C GLU A 237 -28.99 9.58 -31.81
N PHE A 238 -28.51 8.54 -32.51
CA PHE A 238 -28.99 8.11 -33.82
C PHE A 238 -30.02 6.98 -33.76
N ARG A 239 -30.43 6.54 -32.56
CA ARG A 239 -31.41 5.47 -32.32
C ARG A 239 -31.04 4.16 -33.05
N LEU A 240 -29.75 3.82 -33.07
CA LEU A 240 -29.21 2.65 -33.76
C LEU A 240 -29.17 1.46 -32.79
N ASN A 241 -29.79 0.36 -33.19
CA ASN A 241 -29.77 -0.96 -32.52
C ASN A 241 -29.82 -0.90 -30.97
N ARG A 242 -31.02 -0.72 -30.43
CA ARG A 242 -31.26 -0.56 -28.98
C ARG A 242 -30.79 -1.75 -28.14
N SER A 243 -30.82 -2.98 -28.65
CA SER A 243 -30.33 -4.15 -27.90
C SER A 243 -28.83 -4.05 -27.65
N ILE A 244 -28.05 -3.86 -28.73
CA ILE A 244 -26.61 -3.70 -28.65
C ILE A 244 -26.24 -2.54 -27.72
N GLN A 245 -26.96 -1.42 -27.82
CA GLN A 245 -26.77 -0.27 -26.94
C GLN A 245 -26.87 -0.65 -25.45
N LEU A 246 -27.84 -1.48 -25.06
CA LEU A 246 -28.00 -1.93 -23.68
C LEU A 246 -26.85 -2.85 -23.25
N ASP A 247 -26.44 -3.77 -24.13
CA ASP A 247 -25.35 -4.71 -23.86
C ASP A 247 -24.02 -3.99 -23.62
N VAL A 248 -23.65 -3.07 -24.52
CA VAL A 248 -22.40 -2.30 -24.38
C VAL A 248 -22.45 -1.28 -23.23
N LYS A 249 -23.63 -0.79 -22.87
CA LYS A 249 -23.82 0.07 -21.70
C LYS A 249 -23.56 -0.69 -20.39
N ALA A 250 -23.98 -1.95 -20.31
CA ALA A 250 -23.73 -2.79 -19.13
C ALA A 250 -22.23 -3.04 -18.90
N ILE A 251 -21.43 -3.17 -19.97
CA ILE A 251 -19.97 -3.23 -19.88
C ILE A 251 -19.41 -1.94 -19.28
N LEU A 252 -19.89 -0.79 -19.75
CA LEU A 252 -19.44 0.52 -19.31
C LEU A 252 -19.73 0.79 -17.82
N GLU A 253 -20.87 0.34 -17.30
CA GLU A 253 -21.22 0.45 -15.87
C GLU A 253 -20.27 -0.36 -14.98
N LYS A 254 -19.87 -1.55 -15.42
CA LYS A 254 -18.86 -2.36 -14.71
C LYS A 254 -17.45 -1.76 -14.80
N ALA A 255 -17.09 -1.18 -15.94
CA ALA A 255 -15.82 -0.50 -16.14
C ALA A 255 -15.65 0.71 -15.19
N GLU A 256 -16.74 1.45 -14.91
CA GLU A 256 -16.73 2.54 -13.92
C GLU A 256 -16.31 2.05 -12.53
N GLU A 257 -16.83 0.90 -12.09
CA GLU A 257 -16.50 0.32 -10.79
C GLU A 257 -15.00 0.06 -10.68
N PHE A 258 -14.37 -0.56 -11.69
CA PHE A 258 -12.92 -0.77 -11.70
C PHE A 258 -12.15 0.55 -11.60
N ILE A 259 -12.53 1.56 -12.40
CA ILE A 259 -11.90 2.89 -12.44
C ILE A 259 -11.96 3.58 -11.07
N ILE A 260 -13.08 3.49 -10.37
CA ILE A 260 -13.25 4.05 -9.02
C ILE A 260 -12.24 3.43 -8.04
N TYR A 261 -12.14 2.10 -7.98
CA TYR A 261 -11.28 1.42 -7.01
C TYR A 261 -9.79 1.49 -7.37
N ILE A 262 -9.44 1.33 -8.65
CA ILE A 262 -8.03 1.30 -9.09
C ILE A 262 -7.35 2.66 -8.96
N THR A 263 -8.12 3.75 -8.98
CA THR A 263 -7.57 5.09 -8.80
C THR A 263 -7.07 5.28 -7.38
N ARG A 264 -5.82 5.72 -7.29
CA ARG A 264 -5.10 5.90 -6.03
C ARG A 264 -5.65 7.06 -5.21
N PRO A 265 -5.35 7.11 -3.90
CA PRO A 265 -5.81 8.20 -3.03
C PRO A 265 -5.36 9.60 -3.49
N ASP A 266 -4.21 9.74 -4.15
CA ASP A 266 -3.68 10.99 -4.73
C ASP A 266 -4.34 11.39 -6.07
N GLY A 267 -5.38 10.66 -6.49
CA GLY A 267 -6.12 10.86 -7.73
C GLY A 267 -5.35 10.40 -8.98
N CYS A 268 -4.21 9.71 -8.83
CA CYS A 268 -3.45 9.17 -9.95
C CYS A 268 -3.95 7.79 -10.36
N VAL A 269 -3.85 7.51 -11.66
CA VAL A 269 -3.92 6.15 -12.18
C VAL A 269 -2.61 5.42 -11.82
N PRO A 270 -2.64 4.17 -11.31
CA PRO A 270 -1.44 3.45 -10.93
C PRO A 270 -0.64 3.02 -12.16
N ASN A 271 0.68 3.10 -12.02
CA ASN A 271 1.70 2.85 -13.03
C ASN A 271 1.95 1.35 -13.26
N ILE A 272 0.89 0.63 -13.66
CA ILE A 272 0.88 -0.81 -13.96
C ILE A 272 0.98 -1.02 -15.47
N SER A 273 1.90 -1.90 -15.88
CA SER A 273 2.14 -2.21 -17.29
C SER A 273 2.37 -0.92 -18.12
N ASP A 274 1.84 -0.81 -19.34
CA ASP A 274 1.94 0.44 -20.15
C ASP A 274 1.00 1.54 -19.63
N THR A 275 1.20 2.00 -18.40
CA THR A 275 0.49 3.12 -17.77
C THR A 275 1.47 4.12 -17.18
N GLU A 276 1.43 5.36 -17.67
CA GLU A 276 2.12 6.48 -17.03
C GLU A 276 1.31 7.01 -15.84
N LYS A 277 2.02 7.42 -14.77
CA LYS A 277 1.38 8.01 -13.59
C LYS A 277 0.82 9.40 -13.94
N ARG A 278 -0.51 9.51 -14.03
CA ARG A 278 -1.20 10.78 -14.33
C ARG A 278 -2.46 10.94 -13.47
N LYS A 279 -2.78 12.18 -13.11
CA LYS A 279 -4.02 12.51 -12.39
C LYS A 279 -5.22 12.28 -13.28
N LEU A 280 -6.16 11.44 -12.85
CA LEU A 280 -7.35 11.05 -13.60
C LEU A 280 -8.17 12.27 -14.04
N ARG A 281 -8.33 13.26 -13.15
CA ARG A 281 -9.04 14.52 -13.44
C ARG A 281 -8.47 15.33 -14.61
N LEU A 282 -7.19 15.17 -14.94
CA LEU A 282 -6.56 15.90 -16.04
C LEU A 282 -6.74 15.20 -17.37
N ILE A 283 -6.91 13.86 -17.36
CA ILE A 283 -6.98 13.04 -18.57
C ILE A 283 -8.42 12.68 -18.94
N TYR A 284 -9.29 12.42 -17.95
CA TYR A 284 -10.67 11.95 -18.15
C TYR A 284 -11.68 12.61 -17.18
N PRO A 285 -11.77 13.96 -17.13
CA PRO A 285 -12.61 14.67 -16.15
C PRO A 285 -14.12 14.35 -16.26
N ASN A 286 -14.60 13.94 -17.43
CA ASN A 286 -16.02 13.74 -17.71
C ASN A 286 -16.34 12.32 -18.20
N LEU A 287 -15.52 11.34 -17.85
CA LEU A 287 -15.74 9.95 -18.29
C LEU A 287 -17.00 9.36 -17.66
N PHE A 288 -17.28 9.62 -16.39
CA PHE A 288 -18.56 9.28 -15.76
C PHE A 288 -19.13 10.48 -15.00
N THR A 289 -20.39 10.37 -14.59
CA THR A 289 -21.12 11.44 -13.90
C THR A 289 -21.54 11.06 -12.48
N SER A 290 -21.26 9.83 -12.03
CA SER A 290 -21.64 9.37 -10.69
C SER A 290 -20.96 10.18 -9.59
N ASP A 291 -21.60 10.26 -8.42
CA ASP A 291 -21.01 10.88 -7.23
C ASP A 291 -19.72 10.18 -6.78
N ARG A 292 -19.62 8.86 -6.97
CA ARG A 292 -18.40 8.08 -6.68
C ARG A 292 -17.24 8.45 -7.60
N TYR A 293 -17.51 8.66 -8.89
CA TYR A 293 -16.49 9.13 -9.82
C TYR A 293 -16.03 10.55 -9.47
N ARG A 294 -16.97 11.45 -9.13
CA ARG A 294 -16.64 12.81 -8.65
C ARG A 294 -15.78 12.78 -7.38
N PHE A 295 -16.08 11.87 -6.46
CA PHE A 295 -15.28 11.65 -5.24
C PHE A 295 -13.83 11.32 -5.58
N VAL A 296 -13.61 10.36 -6.46
CA VAL A 296 -12.26 9.95 -6.87
C VAL A 296 -11.53 11.05 -7.65
N LEU A 297 -12.19 11.75 -8.58
CA LEU A 297 -11.59 12.85 -9.33
C LEU A 297 -11.09 14.00 -8.45
N SER A 298 -11.76 14.22 -7.33
CA SER A 298 -11.47 15.28 -6.38
C SER A 298 -10.57 14.83 -5.22
N SER A 299 -9.98 13.63 -5.29
CA SER A 299 -9.20 13.03 -4.19
C SER A 299 -9.98 12.95 -2.87
N GLY A 300 -11.30 12.76 -2.95
CA GLY A 300 -12.22 12.64 -1.81
C GLY A 300 -12.80 13.95 -1.28
N GLU A 301 -12.64 15.06 -1.99
CA GLU A 301 -13.18 16.37 -1.56
C GLU A 301 -14.65 16.59 -1.93
N ASN A 302 -15.14 16.04 -3.05
CA ASN A 302 -16.48 16.31 -3.58
C ASN A 302 -17.13 15.03 -4.14
N GLY A 303 -18.39 14.77 -3.81
CA GLY A 303 -19.11 13.56 -4.20
C GLY A 303 -19.27 12.59 -3.02
N GLU A 304 -19.54 11.33 -3.30
CA GLU A 304 -19.80 10.31 -2.27
C GLU A 304 -18.77 9.18 -2.33
N ALA A 305 -18.20 8.82 -1.18
CA ALA A 305 -17.26 7.72 -1.08
C ALA A 305 -17.95 6.38 -1.39
N PRO A 306 -17.25 5.42 -2.01
CA PRO A 306 -17.74 4.04 -2.10
C PRO A 306 -17.99 3.44 -0.71
N THR A 307 -18.96 2.52 -0.63
CA THR A 307 -19.36 1.84 0.62
C THR A 307 -18.37 0.80 1.08
N GLU A 308 -17.76 0.07 0.14
CA GLU A 308 -16.70 -0.90 0.40
C GLU A 308 -15.33 -0.22 0.24
N ASN A 309 -14.41 -0.49 1.17
CA ASN A 309 -13.06 0.05 1.05
C ASN A 309 -12.22 -0.74 0.03
N SER A 310 -12.43 -2.05 0.00
CA SER A 310 -11.65 -2.98 -0.83
C SER A 310 -12.51 -3.64 -1.89
N LYS A 311 -11.93 -3.93 -3.06
CA LYS A 311 -12.58 -4.66 -4.15
C LYS A 311 -11.64 -5.69 -4.76
N VAL A 312 -12.19 -6.84 -5.14
CA VAL A 312 -11.46 -7.88 -5.86
C VAL A 312 -12.22 -8.22 -7.15
N PHE A 313 -11.49 -8.15 -8.26
CA PHE A 313 -11.89 -8.57 -9.61
C PHE A 313 -11.11 -9.83 -9.91
N LYS A 314 -11.69 -10.98 -9.57
CA LYS A 314 -11.00 -12.27 -9.50
C LYS A 314 -10.67 -12.81 -10.89
N GLU A 315 -11.62 -12.70 -11.84
CA GLU A 315 -11.37 -13.09 -13.24
C GLU A 315 -10.27 -12.20 -13.83
N SER A 316 -10.39 -10.89 -13.60
CA SER A 316 -9.49 -9.88 -14.15
C SER A 316 -8.12 -9.86 -13.47
N GLY A 317 -7.99 -10.50 -12.30
CA GLY A 317 -6.78 -10.62 -11.53
C GLY A 317 -6.37 -9.35 -10.80
N TYR A 318 -7.30 -8.52 -10.32
CA TYR A 318 -6.98 -7.33 -9.52
C TYR A 318 -7.58 -7.45 -8.13
N ALA A 319 -6.74 -7.35 -7.10
CA ALA A 319 -7.17 -7.16 -5.73
C ALA A 319 -6.72 -5.77 -5.27
N ILE A 320 -7.68 -4.95 -4.86
CA ILE A 320 -7.47 -3.54 -4.54
C ILE A 320 -7.96 -3.30 -3.13
N PHE A 321 -7.03 -3.06 -2.21
CA PHE A 321 -7.34 -2.90 -0.79
C PHE A 321 -7.13 -1.46 -0.37
N ARG A 322 -8.05 -0.93 0.43
CA ARG A 322 -7.97 0.40 1.01
C ARG A 322 -8.36 0.32 2.48
N ASP A 323 -7.73 1.15 3.31
CA ASP A 323 -8.10 1.23 4.72
C ASP A 323 -9.40 2.02 4.92
N ASP A 324 -9.49 3.24 4.40
CA ASP A 324 -10.64 4.14 4.55
C ASP A 324 -10.65 5.24 3.48
N TRP A 325 -11.76 5.38 2.75
CA TRP A 325 -11.96 6.47 1.79
C TRP A 325 -11.94 7.86 2.42
N ASN A 326 -12.35 7.99 3.69
CA ASN A 326 -12.41 9.28 4.40
C ASN A 326 -11.02 9.85 4.74
N LYS A 327 -9.97 9.03 4.68
CA LYS A 327 -8.58 9.49 4.83
C LYS A 327 -8.06 10.25 3.61
N LYS A 328 -8.83 10.29 2.51
CA LYS A 328 -8.50 11.04 1.28
C LYS A 328 -7.08 10.68 0.80
N GLU A 329 -6.27 11.66 0.42
CA GLU A 329 -4.88 11.45 -0.04
C GLU A 329 -3.99 10.73 0.99
N LYS A 330 -4.35 10.74 2.28
CA LYS A 330 -3.61 10.03 3.35
C LYS A 330 -4.00 8.56 3.51
N ALA A 331 -5.00 8.09 2.78
CA ALA A 331 -5.42 6.69 2.83
C ALA A 331 -4.29 5.76 2.36
N SER A 332 -4.34 4.53 2.83
CA SER A 332 -3.52 3.44 2.33
C SER A 332 -4.23 2.72 1.20
N HIS A 333 -3.47 2.29 0.19
CA HIS A 333 -3.98 1.62 -1.00
C HIS A 333 -2.97 0.56 -1.45
N VAL A 334 -3.41 -0.70 -1.52
CA VAL A 334 -2.61 -1.84 -1.97
C VAL A 334 -3.24 -2.40 -3.24
N ILE A 335 -2.42 -2.63 -4.26
CA ILE A 335 -2.86 -3.29 -5.50
C ILE A 335 -2.05 -4.57 -5.66
N PHE A 336 -2.74 -5.69 -5.88
CA PHE A 336 -2.15 -6.99 -6.19
C PHE A 336 -2.70 -7.50 -7.52
N THR A 337 -1.81 -7.85 -8.45
CA THR A 337 -2.16 -8.34 -9.79
C THR A 337 -1.87 -9.83 -9.95
N ALA A 338 -2.81 -10.60 -10.50
CA ALA A 338 -2.70 -12.05 -10.63
C ALA A 338 -3.52 -12.60 -11.80
N ALA A 339 -3.33 -12.08 -13.01
CA ALA A 339 -3.88 -12.70 -14.24
C ALA A 339 -3.10 -12.29 -15.49
N TYR A 340 -3.32 -13.06 -16.57
CA TYR A 340 -2.77 -12.82 -17.91
C TYR A 340 -3.84 -13.17 -18.95
N HIS A 341 -4.35 -12.17 -19.70
CA HIS A 341 -5.43 -12.39 -20.69
C HIS A 341 -4.96 -12.19 -22.13
N THR A 342 -4.18 -11.12 -22.39
CA THR A 342 -3.64 -10.82 -23.72
C THR A 342 -2.21 -10.34 -23.61
N GLY A 343 -1.46 -10.46 -24.71
CA GLY A 343 -0.10 -9.95 -24.78
C GLY A 343 0.02 -8.45 -25.08
N TYR A 344 -1.04 -7.78 -25.51
CA TYR A 344 -0.90 -6.35 -25.78
C TYR A 344 -0.75 -5.57 -24.47
N HIS A 345 0.30 -4.73 -24.40
CA HIS A 345 0.60 -3.79 -23.31
C HIS A 345 0.91 -4.36 -21.92
N LYS A 346 0.58 -5.62 -21.63
CA LYS A 346 0.93 -6.29 -20.36
C LYS A 346 2.43 -6.59 -20.24
N HIS A 347 2.96 -6.34 -19.05
CA HIS A 347 4.33 -6.70 -18.65
C HIS A 347 4.39 -8.11 -18.06
N THR A 348 5.59 -8.61 -17.77
CA THR A 348 5.78 -9.87 -17.05
C THR A 348 5.71 -9.63 -15.53
N ASP A 349 4.65 -8.96 -15.08
CA ASP A 349 4.41 -8.45 -13.73
C ASP A 349 3.51 -9.39 -12.90
N ASP A 350 3.53 -10.69 -13.21
CA ASP A 350 2.64 -11.65 -12.58
C ASP A 350 2.89 -11.74 -11.07
N LEU A 351 1.82 -11.63 -10.26
CA LEU A 351 1.87 -11.59 -8.80
C LEU A 351 2.51 -10.32 -8.20
N ASN A 352 2.58 -9.23 -8.97
CA ASN A 352 3.11 -7.93 -8.53
C ASN A 352 2.23 -7.28 -7.45
N VAL A 353 2.85 -6.51 -6.56
CA VAL A 353 2.20 -5.79 -5.46
C VAL A 353 2.68 -4.34 -5.43
N LEU A 354 1.74 -3.39 -5.39
CA LEU A 354 2.01 -1.97 -5.17
C LEU A 354 1.43 -1.55 -3.80
N PHE A 355 2.09 -0.60 -3.12
CA PHE A 355 1.63 -0.10 -1.83
C PHE A 355 1.83 1.41 -1.71
N TYR A 356 0.73 2.12 -1.51
CA TYR A 356 0.65 3.53 -1.19
C TYR A 356 0.11 3.70 0.24
N SER A 357 0.68 4.62 1.02
CA SER A 357 0.22 4.96 2.37
C SER A 357 0.46 6.44 2.66
N GLY A 358 -0.40 7.30 2.11
CA GLY A 358 -0.20 8.76 2.09
C GLY A 358 0.89 9.25 1.12
N GLU A 359 1.74 8.34 0.67
CA GLU A 359 2.79 8.50 -0.34
C GLU A 359 3.10 7.13 -0.95
N ASP A 360 3.83 7.11 -2.07
CA ASP A 360 4.33 5.85 -2.64
C ASP A 360 5.32 5.17 -1.68
N ILE A 361 5.10 3.88 -1.40
CA ILE A 361 5.99 3.05 -0.57
C ILE A 361 6.63 1.97 -1.43
N LEU A 362 5.80 1.09 -2.01
CA LEU A 362 6.22 0.12 -3.02
C LEU A 362 5.68 0.54 -4.39
N VAL A 363 6.59 0.65 -5.34
CA VAL A 363 6.31 0.95 -6.76
C VAL A 363 6.79 -0.21 -7.62
N GLU A 364 6.54 -0.15 -8.91
CA GLU A 364 7.22 -0.98 -9.91
C GLU A 364 7.96 -0.05 -10.89
N ALA A 365 8.76 -0.59 -11.80
CA ALA A 365 9.53 0.24 -12.72
C ALA A 365 8.67 1.13 -13.63
N GLY A 366 7.49 0.67 -14.06
CA GLY A 366 6.68 1.36 -15.08
C GLY A 366 7.24 1.17 -16.49
N ALA A 367 6.62 1.81 -17.49
CA ALA A 367 6.98 1.63 -18.89
C ALA A 367 8.07 2.61 -19.37
N ASN A 368 9.17 2.08 -19.92
CA ASN A 368 10.22 2.90 -20.54
C ASN A 368 9.88 3.29 -21.99
N GLY A 369 9.03 2.55 -22.70
CA GLY A 369 8.66 2.83 -24.08
C GLY A 369 8.64 1.58 -24.97
N TYR A 370 8.51 1.76 -26.28
CA TYR A 370 8.21 0.69 -27.24
C TYR A 370 9.42 0.20 -28.06
N ASN A 371 10.61 0.73 -27.81
CA ASN A 371 11.83 0.24 -28.46
C ASN A 371 12.33 -1.03 -27.78
N TYR A 372 11.82 -2.20 -28.18
CA TYR A 372 12.21 -3.49 -27.58
C TYR A 372 13.68 -3.90 -27.78
N ARG A 373 14.47 -3.13 -28.54
CA ARG A 373 15.92 -3.31 -28.62
C ARG A 373 16.65 -2.62 -27.47
N ASP A 374 16.06 -1.58 -26.87
CA ASP A 374 16.61 -0.88 -25.71
C ASP A 374 16.66 -1.82 -24.49
N PRO A 375 17.84 -2.03 -23.87
CA PRO A 375 17.97 -2.79 -22.64
C PRO A 375 17.04 -2.33 -21.50
N PHE A 376 16.77 -1.03 -21.37
CA PHE A 376 15.87 -0.51 -20.31
C PHE A 376 14.41 -0.87 -20.58
N THR A 377 13.98 -0.84 -21.85
CA THR A 377 12.68 -1.37 -22.24
C THR A 377 12.59 -2.88 -21.97
N LYS A 378 13.62 -3.66 -22.29
CA LYS A 378 13.62 -5.10 -21.96
C LYS A 378 13.50 -5.36 -20.46
N TYR A 379 14.22 -4.58 -19.64
CA TYR A 379 14.11 -4.63 -18.19
C TYR A 379 12.68 -4.31 -17.73
N ALA A 380 12.12 -3.18 -18.17
CA ALA A 380 10.80 -2.69 -17.77
C ALA A 380 9.68 -3.73 -17.97
N TYR A 381 9.74 -4.52 -19.05
CA TYR A 381 8.74 -5.56 -19.35
C TYR A 381 9.00 -6.92 -18.66
N SER A 382 10.11 -7.07 -17.95
CA SER A 382 10.54 -8.34 -17.36
C SER A 382 10.15 -8.45 -15.89
N ALA A 383 9.97 -9.68 -15.39
CA ALA A 383 9.67 -9.95 -13.97
C ALA A 383 10.67 -9.34 -12.98
N GLN A 384 11.88 -9.03 -13.45
CA GLN A 384 12.91 -8.39 -12.66
C GLN A 384 12.54 -6.96 -12.21
N ALA A 385 11.74 -6.24 -13.00
CA ALA A 385 11.38 -4.85 -12.77
C ALA A 385 10.13 -4.65 -11.89
N HIS A 386 9.57 -5.75 -11.36
CA HIS A 386 8.33 -5.76 -10.58
C HIS A 386 8.54 -6.44 -9.23
N ASN A 387 7.61 -6.24 -8.30
CA ASN A 387 7.67 -6.81 -6.96
C ASN A 387 7.20 -8.25 -6.99
N THR A 388 7.96 -9.16 -7.59
CA THR A 388 7.59 -10.58 -7.75
C THR A 388 8.82 -11.49 -7.79
N LEU A 389 8.59 -12.79 -8.01
CA LEU A 389 9.62 -13.82 -8.14
C LEU A 389 10.26 -13.79 -9.53
N ASN A 390 11.59 -13.79 -9.53
CA ASN A 390 12.42 -14.05 -10.71
C ASN A 390 13.20 -15.36 -10.51
N VAL A 391 13.18 -16.23 -11.52
CA VAL A 391 13.93 -17.50 -11.51
C VAL A 391 15.18 -17.34 -12.37
N ILE A 392 16.36 -17.45 -11.75
CA ILE A 392 17.64 -17.24 -12.44
C ILE A 392 17.79 -18.29 -13.54
N ASN A 393 18.22 -17.85 -14.73
CA ASN A 393 18.35 -18.65 -15.96
C ASN A 393 17.02 -19.17 -16.57
N LYS A 394 15.86 -18.76 -16.06
CA LYS A 394 14.53 -19.11 -16.61
C LYS A 394 13.65 -17.89 -16.80
N GLN A 395 14.12 -16.90 -17.58
CA GLN A 395 13.32 -15.69 -17.82
C GLN A 395 12.01 -16.01 -18.53
N LEU A 396 10.91 -15.44 -18.03
CA LEU A 396 9.64 -15.49 -18.73
C LEU A 396 9.68 -14.55 -19.94
N PRO A 397 9.24 -15.01 -21.12
CA PRO A 397 9.03 -14.11 -22.23
C PRO A 397 7.84 -13.19 -21.93
N ARG A 398 7.79 -12.04 -22.60
CA ARG A 398 6.67 -11.11 -22.49
C ARG A 398 5.34 -11.81 -22.78
N HIS A 399 5.33 -12.68 -23.80
CA HIS A 399 4.19 -13.54 -24.15
C HIS A 399 4.65 -14.97 -24.46
N ASP A 400 3.86 -15.93 -23.99
CA ASP A 400 4.07 -17.36 -24.20
C ASP A 400 2.76 -18.14 -24.42
N ASN A 401 1.63 -17.44 -24.55
CA ASN A 401 0.29 -18.02 -24.64
C ASN A 401 -0.13 -18.88 -23.42
N LYS A 402 0.58 -18.76 -22.29
CA LYS A 402 0.25 -19.46 -21.03
C LYS A 402 -0.68 -18.64 -20.14
N MET A 403 -1.71 -18.04 -20.74
CA MET A 403 -2.67 -17.14 -20.08
C MET A 403 -3.39 -17.82 -18.90
N ASP A 404 -3.71 -19.11 -19.03
CA ASP A 404 -4.37 -19.93 -18.01
C ASP A 404 -3.49 -20.25 -16.79
N LYS A 405 -2.18 -19.98 -16.87
CA LYS A 405 -1.19 -20.31 -15.83
C LYS A 405 -1.02 -19.21 -14.78
N VAL A 406 -1.71 -18.07 -14.92
CA VAL A 406 -1.68 -17.00 -13.92
C VAL A 406 -3.12 -16.65 -13.55
N LYS A 407 -3.45 -16.77 -12.26
CA LYS A 407 -4.81 -16.49 -11.79
C LYS A 407 -4.88 -16.10 -10.33
N MET A 408 -5.93 -15.36 -9.98
CA MET A 408 -6.35 -15.16 -8.60
C MET A 408 -7.19 -16.36 -8.15
N ILE A 409 -6.72 -17.07 -7.14
CA ILE A 409 -7.33 -18.30 -6.65
C ILE A 409 -8.44 -18.00 -5.65
N ASP A 410 -8.17 -17.11 -4.71
CA ASP A 410 -9.07 -16.85 -3.60
C ASP A 410 -8.87 -15.44 -3.01
N TYR A 411 -9.87 -14.96 -2.28
CA TYR A 411 -9.79 -13.69 -1.56
C TYR A 411 -10.76 -13.65 -0.38
N TYR A 412 -10.48 -12.75 0.55
CA TYR A 412 -11.32 -12.51 1.72
C TYR A 412 -11.21 -11.05 2.14
N ILE A 413 -12.35 -10.40 2.38
CA ILE A 413 -12.42 -8.99 2.78
C ILE A 413 -13.27 -8.92 4.05
N ASN A 414 -12.74 -8.28 5.09
CA ASN A 414 -13.51 -7.90 6.25
C ASN A 414 -13.04 -6.53 6.79
N LYS A 415 -13.57 -6.11 7.94
CA LYS A 415 -13.22 -4.81 8.54
C LYS A 415 -11.80 -4.74 9.09
N GLU A 416 -11.22 -5.87 9.50
CA GLU A 416 -9.88 -5.94 10.10
C GLU A 416 -8.78 -6.00 9.05
N TYR A 417 -8.99 -6.79 7.99
CA TYR A 417 -8.04 -6.99 6.92
C TYR A 417 -8.71 -7.38 5.60
N SER A 418 -7.99 -7.13 4.51
CA SER A 418 -8.30 -7.64 3.17
C SER A 418 -7.17 -8.55 2.71
N MET A 419 -7.49 -9.65 2.03
CA MET A 419 -6.51 -10.61 1.52
C MET A 419 -6.90 -11.17 0.16
N ALA A 420 -5.91 -11.49 -0.66
CA ALA A 420 -6.06 -12.22 -1.91
C ALA A 420 -4.89 -13.18 -2.14
N ILE A 421 -5.15 -14.26 -2.86
CA ILE A 421 -4.19 -15.31 -3.19
C ILE A 421 -4.11 -15.43 -4.72
N GLY A 422 -2.92 -15.30 -5.27
CA GLY A 422 -2.64 -15.52 -6.68
C GLY A 422 -1.63 -16.64 -6.89
N LYS A 423 -1.64 -17.23 -8.08
CA LYS A 423 -0.72 -18.30 -8.48
C LYS A 423 -0.20 -18.06 -9.89
N ASN A 424 1.08 -18.38 -10.08
CA ASN A 424 1.80 -18.34 -11.35
C ASN A 424 2.48 -19.69 -11.59
N GLU A 425 2.15 -20.31 -12.73
CA GLU A 425 2.68 -21.60 -13.21
C GLU A 425 3.34 -21.44 -14.60
N ARG A 426 3.72 -20.22 -15.00
CA ARG A 426 4.33 -19.95 -16.30
C ARG A 426 5.76 -20.46 -16.39
N TYR A 427 6.50 -20.36 -15.29
CA TYR A 427 7.86 -20.89 -15.18
C TYR A 427 7.85 -22.41 -15.33
N GLU A 428 8.78 -22.93 -16.12
CA GLU A 428 8.91 -24.37 -16.25
C GLU A 428 9.33 -24.99 -14.91
N ASN A 429 8.55 -25.99 -14.48
CA ASN A 429 8.77 -26.77 -13.25
C ASN A 429 8.75 -25.94 -11.95
N VAL A 430 8.25 -24.71 -11.96
CA VAL A 430 8.17 -23.84 -10.77
C VAL A 430 6.75 -23.32 -10.64
N ILE A 431 6.16 -23.54 -9.47
CA ILE A 431 4.87 -22.97 -9.07
C ILE A 431 5.15 -21.89 -8.02
N HIS A 432 4.66 -20.69 -8.27
CA HIS A 432 4.72 -19.58 -7.32
C HIS A 432 3.30 -19.23 -6.89
N THR A 433 3.01 -19.40 -5.60
CA THR A 433 1.74 -18.95 -4.99
C THR A 433 2.03 -17.81 -4.03
N ARG A 434 1.31 -16.71 -4.18
CA ARG A 434 1.44 -15.51 -3.35
C ARG A 434 0.13 -15.18 -2.66
N LYS A 435 0.17 -14.97 -1.35
CA LYS A 435 -0.93 -14.40 -0.56
C LYS A 435 -0.55 -12.99 -0.13
N VAL A 436 -1.38 -12.01 -0.46
CA VAL A 436 -1.24 -10.63 -0.02
C VAL A 436 -2.32 -10.34 1.00
N LYS A 437 -1.93 -9.88 2.19
CA LYS A 437 -2.84 -9.52 3.29
C LYS A 437 -2.52 -8.10 3.77
N TYR A 438 -3.51 -7.24 3.78
CA TYR A 438 -3.41 -5.87 4.25
C TYR A 438 -4.29 -5.66 5.49
N TYR A 439 -3.69 -5.19 6.59
CA TYR A 439 -4.39 -4.92 7.85
C TYR A 439 -4.80 -3.44 7.91
N ASN A 440 -6.11 -3.20 7.96
CA ASN A 440 -6.69 -1.87 7.74
C ASN A 440 -6.30 -0.85 8.83
N ASP A 441 -6.16 -1.31 10.08
CA ASP A 441 -5.93 -0.42 11.25
C ASP A 441 -4.44 -0.19 11.55
N SER A 442 -3.54 -1.03 11.05
CA SER A 442 -2.12 -1.02 11.45
C SER A 442 -1.15 -0.68 10.33
N ASN A 443 -1.62 -0.39 9.11
CA ASN A 443 -0.76 -0.11 7.93
C ASN A 443 0.31 -1.20 7.71
N ILE A 444 -0.08 -2.47 7.90
CA ILE A 444 0.80 -3.61 7.68
C ILE A 444 0.38 -4.31 6.40
N LEU A 445 1.31 -4.42 5.47
CA LEU A 445 1.23 -5.29 4.31
C LEU A 445 2.05 -6.56 4.57
N GLU A 446 1.38 -7.70 4.63
CA GLU A 446 2.00 -9.01 4.75
C GLU A 446 1.87 -9.76 3.43
N VAL A 447 3.00 -10.16 2.85
CA VAL A 447 3.06 -10.96 1.63
C VAL A 447 3.68 -12.31 1.95
N SER A 448 2.93 -13.38 1.75
CA SER A 448 3.42 -14.76 1.89
C SER A 448 3.66 -15.37 0.52
N ASP A 449 4.89 -15.80 0.25
CA ASP A 449 5.30 -16.48 -0.98
C ASP A 449 5.56 -17.95 -0.69
N ASN A 450 4.93 -18.83 -1.46
CA ASN A 450 5.19 -20.27 -1.49
C ASN A 450 5.69 -20.64 -2.88
N ILE A 451 6.96 -21.04 -2.96
CA ILE A 451 7.62 -21.49 -4.19
C ILE A 451 7.77 -23.00 -4.10
N GLU A 452 7.33 -23.72 -5.13
CA GLU A 452 7.44 -25.18 -5.25
C GLU A 452 8.08 -25.56 -6.58
N SER A 453 9.06 -26.45 -6.54
CA SER A 453 9.72 -26.96 -7.74
C SER A 453 10.20 -28.38 -7.56
N VAL A 454 10.19 -29.15 -8.66
CA VAL A 454 10.75 -30.51 -8.70
C VAL A 454 12.29 -30.50 -8.71
N GLU A 455 12.90 -29.38 -9.11
CA GLU A 455 14.35 -29.21 -9.26
C GLU A 455 14.90 -28.07 -8.41
N LEU A 456 16.21 -28.10 -8.18
CA LEU A 456 16.90 -27.07 -7.40
C LEU A 456 17.12 -25.84 -8.31
N ASN A 457 16.55 -24.69 -7.96
CA ASN A 457 16.77 -23.45 -8.70
C ASN A 457 17.33 -22.36 -7.77
N GLU A 458 17.82 -21.29 -8.40
CA GLU A 458 18.16 -20.04 -7.72
C GLU A 458 17.13 -18.97 -8.06
N TYR A 459 16.74 -18.21 -7.04
CA TYR A 459 15.61 -17.30 -7.10
C TYR A 459 15.98 -15.92 -6.57
N ILE A 460 15.23 -14.92 -7.02
CA ILE A 460 15.23 -13.56 -6.47
C ILE A 460 13.78 -13.15 -6.25
N LEU A 461 13.43 -12.74 -5.02
CA LEU A 461 12.21 -11.97 -4.76
C LEU A 461 12.58 -10.49 -4.70
N ASN A 462 11.97 -9.67 -5.56
CA ASN A 462 12.24 -8.23 -5.65
C ASN A 462 11.22 -7.39 -4.87
N TRP A 463 11.69 -6.26 -4.31
CA TRP A 463 10.87 -5.22 -3.68
C TRP A 463 11.43 -3.84 -3.98
N HIS A 464 10.74 -3.10 -4.83
CA HIS A 464 11.11 -1.78 -5.33
C HIS A 464 10.45 -0.69 -4.49
N PHE A 465 11.28 0.10 -3.82
CA PHE A 465 10.83 1.20 -2.96
C PHE A 465 10.81 2.51 -3.72
N ALA A 466 9.80 3.33 -3.42
CA ALA A 466 9.60 4.61 -4.08
C ALA A 466 10.80 5.55 -3.94
N LYS A 467 10.92 6.48 -4.90
CA LYS A 467 11.95 7.51 -4.89
C LYS A 467 12.01 8.26 -3.56
N GLY A 468 13.24 8.47 -3.09
CA GLY A 468 13.52 9.18 -1.83
C GLY A 468 13.45 8.29 -0.58
N ILE A 469 13.02 7.04 -0.70
CA ILE A 469 13.10 6.06 0.40
C ILE A 469 14.48 5.38 0.35
N SER A 470 15.36 5.71 1.29
CA SER A 470 16.60 4.97 1.55
C SER A 470 16.34 3.76 2.43
N LEU A 471 17.23 2.77 2.31
CA LEU A 471 17.11 1.46 2.98
C LEU A 471 18.33 1.24 3.87
N GLU A 472 18.12 0.99 5.17
CA GLU A 472 19.18 0.61 6.11
C GLU A 472 18.97 -0.85 6.55
N VAL A 473 19.94 -1.73 6.25
CA VAL A 473 19.87 -3.14 6.66
C VAL A 473 20.40 -3.28 8.09
N ARG A 474 19.62 -3.95 8.96
CA ARG A 474 20.05 -4.37 10.29
C ARG A 474 19.53 -5.78 10.57
N ASP A 475 20.44 -6.74 10.62
CA ASP A 475 20.11 -8.17 10.76
C ASP A 475 19.08 -8.64 9.70
N ASN A 476 17.93 -9.16 10.14
CA ASN A 476 16.83 -9.62 9.28
C ASN A 476 15.75 -8.55 9.04
N LYS A 477 16.07 -7.27 9.26
CA LYS A 477 15.14 -6.15 9.11
C LYS A 477 15.76 -5.09 8.17
N VAL A 478 14.94 -4.46 7.34
CA VAL A 478 15.33 -3.31 6.52
C VAL A 478 14.51 -2.11 6.94
N ILE A 479 15.16 -1.06 7.42
CA ILE A 479 14.51 0.17 7.86
C ILE A 479 14.28 1.07 6.65
N LEU A 480 13.07 1.63 6.53
CA LEU A 480 12.71 2.58 5.49
C LEU A 480 12.91 4.00 6.02
N VAL A 481 13.75 4.79 5.34
CA VAL A 481 14.08 6.16 5.74
C VAL A 481 13.77 7.12 4.60
N LYS A 482 13.12 8.25 4.90
CA LYS A 482 12.85 9.32 3.94
C LYS A 482 13.02 10.67 4.64
N ASP A 483 13.71 11.61 4.01
CA ASP A 483 14.02 12.93 4.57
C ASP A 483 14.63 12.83 6.00
N ASN A 484 15.58 11.91 6.18
CA ASN A 484 16.23 11.56 7.45
C ASN A 484 15.28 11.08 8.56
N LYS A 485 14.06 10.65 8.23
CA LYS A 485 13.09 10.10 9.18
C LYS A 485 12.77 8.66 8.84
N LYS A 486 12.72 7.79 9.86
CA LYS A 486 12.24 6.42 9.69
C LYS A 486 10.72 6.46 9.43
N ILE A 487 10.31 5.97 8.27
CA ILE A 487 8.90 5.94 7.85
C ILE A 487 8.28 4.56 7.98
N GLY A 488 9.10 3.52 8.17
CA GLY A 488 8.64 2.14 8.28
C GLY A 488 9.79 1.15 8.36
N LEU A 489 9.47 -0.12 8.23
CA LEU A 489 10.45 -1.20 8.12
C LEU A 489 9.89 -2.39 7.34
N VAL A 490 10.79 -3.26 6.90
CA VAL A 490 10.53 -4.55 6.25
C VAL A 490 11.10 -5.65 7.14
N LYS A 491 10.32 -6.69 7.41
CA LYS A 491 10.78 -7.93 8.05
C LYS A 491 10.59 -9.09 7.08
N ILE A 492 11.57 -9.98 7.00
CA ILE A 492 11.53 -11.14 6.11
C ILE A 492 11.75 -12.40 6.95
N PHE A 493 10.80 -13.33 6.86
CA PHE A 493 10.85 -14.62 7.52
C PHE A 493 10.84 -15.72 6.47
N SER A 494 11.66 -16.75 6.65
CA SER A 494 11.70 -17.89 5.72
C SER A 494 12.10 -19.19 6.41
N ASP A 495 11.68 -20.31 5.84
CA ASP A 495 12.19 -21.65 6.13
C ASP A 495 13.47 -22.00 5.36
N THR A 496 13.91 -21.12 4.46
CA THR A 496 15.06 -21.31 3.57
C THR A 496 16.11 -20.23 3.82
N LYS A 497 17.40 -20.57 3.75
CA LYS A 497 18.48 -19.59 3.88
C LYS A 497 18.46 -18.61 2.70
N TYR A 498 18.58 -17.32 2.97
CA TYR A 498 18.56 -16.27 1.97
C TYR A 498 19.58 -15.17 2.27
N GLU A 499 19.84 -14.34 1.26
CA GLU A 499 20.67 -13.13 1.34
C GLU A 499 19.85 -11.92 0.88
N ILE A 500 20.08 -10.77 1.51
CA ILE A 500 19.46 -9.50 1.13
C ILE A 500 20.51 -8.63 0.45
N ASN A 501 20.23 -8.21 -0.78
CA ASN A 501 21.03 -7.22 -1.49
C ASN A 501 20.18 -5.97 -1.75
N ILE A 502 20.77 -4.78 -1.56
CA ILE A 502 20.15 -3.51 -1.95
C ILE A 502 20.80 -3.03 -3.23
N ILE A 503 20.00 -2.75 -4.25
CA ILE A 503 20.45 -2.23 -5.54
C ILE A 503 19.78 -0.89 -5.81
N ASN A 504 20.55 0.07 -6.30
CA ASN A 504 20.09 1.40 -6.69
C ASN A 504 20.68 1.74 -8.06
N GLY A 505 19.84 1.80 -9.10
CA GLY A 505 20.26 2.29 -10.42
C GLY A 505 21.43 1.56 -11.08
N LYS A 506 21.41 0.22 -11.14
CA LYS A 506 22.46 -0.55 -11.80
C LYS A 506 22.22 -0.63 -13.31
N ASP A 507 23.13 -0.11 -14.12
CA ASP A 507 23.03 -0.08 -15.59
C ASP A 507 24.04 -0.99 -16.32
N ARG A 508 25.09 -1.47 -15.63
CA ARG A 508 26.07 -2.41 -16.18
C ARG A 508 25.77 -3.85 -15.75
N GLY A 509 25.81 -4.77 -16.73
CA GLY A 509 25.46 -6.18 -16.52
C GLY A 509 23.95 -6.36 -16.49
N VAL A 510 23.42 -6.99 -15.44
CA VAL A 510 21.97 -7.13 -15.26
C VAL A 510 21.40 -5.80 -14.73
N ILE A 511 20.59 -5.13 -15.56
CA ILE A 511 19.91 -3.87 -15.22
C ILE A 511 18.95 -4.10 -14.05
N GLN A 512 18.98 -3.23 -13.04
CA GLN A 512 18.14 -3.35 -11.85
C GLN A 512 18.01 -2.04 -11.07
N GLY A 513 16.88 -1.83 -10.38
CA GLY A 513 16.68 -0.68 -9.49
C GLY A 513 16.44 0.63 -10.26
N TRP A 514 15.67 0.56 -11.34
CA TRP A 514 15.27 1.72 -12.15
C TRP A 514 13.75 1.90 -12.16
N TYR A 515 13.33 3.16 -12.24
CA TYR A 515 11.96 3.61 -12.33
C TYR A 515 11.78 4.56 -13.52
N PHE A 516 10.63 4.48 -14.17
CA PHE A 516 10.25 5.26 -15.35
C PHE A 516 8.95 6.00 -15.05
N GLU A 517 9.06 7.23 -14.51
CA GLU A 517 7.88 8.07 -14.26
C GLU A 517 7.15 8.42 -15.55
N LYS A 518 7.92 8.58 -16.63
CA LYS A 518 7.48 8.83 -18.00
C LYS A 518 8.32 7.96 -18.93
N MET A 519 7.76 7.59 -20.07
CA MET A 519 8.51 6.86 -21.08
C MET A 519 9.81 7.61 -21.44
N GLU A 520 10.90 6.86 -21.60
CA GLU A 520 12.24 7.30 -21.94
C GLU A 520 12.94 8.16 -20.86
N TYR A 521 12.29 8.40 -19.72
CA TYR A 521 12.87 9.09 -18.57
C TYR A 521 13.08 8.10 -17.41
N LYS A 522 14.35 7.77 -17.14
CA LYS A 522 14.74 6.82 -16.10
C LYS A 522 15.35 7.50 -14.88
N GLU A 523 15.04 6.98 -13.71
CA GLU A 523 15.65 7.39 -12.45
C GLU A 523 15.93 6.20 -11.54
N PRO A 524 16.98 6.27 -10.70
CA PRO A 524 17.34 5.16 -9.83
C PRO A 524 16.41 5.11 -8.61
N ILE A 525 16.01 3.89 -8.23
CA ILE A 525 15.25 3.61 -7.01
C ILE A 525 15.89 2.43 -6.26
N ASN A 526 15.58 2.30 -4.97
CA ASN A 526 16.10 1.20 -4.17
C ASN A 526 15.26 -0.07 -4.38
N ASN A 527 15.92 -1.16 -4.75
CA ASN A 527 15.35 -2.50 -4.82
C ASN A 527 16.00 -3.41 -3.77
N ILE A 528 15.19 -4.13 -2.99
CA ILE A 528 15.63 -5.27 -2.17
C ILE A 528 15.55 -6.53 -3.03
N GLU A 529 16.69 -7.17 -3.27
CA GLU A 529 16.76 -8.53 -3.80
C GLU A 529 16.94 -9.52 -2.67
N VAL A 530 15.92 -10.36 -2.43
CA VAL A 530 16.02 -11.53 -1.56
C VAL A 530 16.45 -12.72 -2.41
N ARG A 531 17.72 -13.10 -2.30
CA ARG A 531 18.32 -14.17 -3.10
C ARG A 531 18.37 -15.46 -2.29
N PHE A 532 17.93 -16.57 -2.88
CA PHE A 532 17.93 -17.88 -2.22
C PHE A 532 18.02 -19.03 -3.23
N LYS A 533 18.33 -20.23 -2.72
CA LYS A 533 18.45 -21.46 -3.50
C LYS A 533 17.64 -22.56 -2.84
N GLY A 534 16.81 -23.26 -3.61
CA GLY A 534 15.93 -24.28 -3.06
C GLY A 534 15.10 -25.00 -4.11
N LYS A 535 14.51 -26.13 -3.71
CA LYS A 535 13.41 -26.75 -4.47
C LYS A 535 12.09 -26.10 -4.10
N ASN A 536 11.85 -26.04 -2.79
CA ASN A 536 10.70 -25.37 -2.20
C ASN A 536 11.21 -24.27 -1.26
N ALA A 537 10.46 -23.19 -1.13
CA ALA A 537 10.73 -22.15 -0.15
C ALA A 537 9.43 -21.43 0.25
N LYS A 538 9.35 -21.08 1.54
CA LYS A 538 8.29 -20.23 2.07
C LYS A 538 8.88 -18.94 2.60
N PHE A 539 8.29 -17.82 2.19
CA PHE A 539 8.64 -16.50 2.69
C PHE A 539 7.41 -15.80 3.24
N VAL A 540 7.60 -15.03 4.29
CA VAL A 540 6.65 -14.02 4.77
C VAL A 540 7.40 -12.70 4.86
N THR A 541 7.03 -11.75 4.01
CA THR A 541 7.54 -10.38 4.01
C THR A 541 6.49 -9.46 4.63
N GLN A 542 6.83 -8.79 5.71
CA GLN A 542 6.00 -7.77 6.35
C GLN A 542 6.57 -6.40 6.07
N ILE A 543 5.78 -5.53 5.45
CA ILE A 543 6.10 -4.13 5.19
C ILE A 543 5.19 -3.29 6.08
N ILE A 544 5.81 -2.60 7.02
CA ILE A 544 5.14 -1.84 8.06
C ILE A 544 5.42 -0.37 7.80
N VAL A 545 4.37 0.43 7.61
CA VAL A 545 4.48 1.89 7.46
C VAL A 545 3.95 2.53 8.73
N TYR A 546 4.79 3.34 9.38
CA TYR A 546 4.41 3.96 10.64
C TYR A 546 3.31 4.98 10.45
N THR A 547 2.34 4.98 11.36
CA THR A 547 1.32 6.04 11.45
C THR A 547 1.97 7.37 11.80
N GLN A 548 1.29 8.49 11.54
CA GLN A 548 1.83 9.82 11.83
C GLN A 548 2.22 9.98 13.32
N LYS A 549 1.41 9.43 14.23
CA LYS A 549 1.67 9.42 15.68
C LYS A 549 2.89 8.57 16.05
N GLU A 550 3.11 7.45 15.37
CA GLU A 550 4.29 6.62 15.55
C GLU A 550 5.54 7.27 14.95
N LYS A 551 5.42 7.94 13.79
CA LYS A 551 6.51 8.73 13.19
C LYS A 551 6.99 9.79 14.20
N GLU A 552 6.09 10.52 14.84
CA GLU A 552 6.42 11.54 15.85
C GLU A 552 7.09 10.93 17.11
N TYR A 553 6.54 9.84 17.66
CA TYR A 553 7.08 9.18 18.86
C TYR A 553 8.41 8.45 18.63
N GLN A 554 8.61 7.90 17.42
CA GLN A 554 9.82 7.16 17.07
C GLN A 554 11.02 8.07 16.76
N ILE A 555 10.81 9.28 16.23
CA ILE A 555 11.89 10.20 15.88
C ILE A 555 12.76 10.55 17.11
N ASP A 556 12.16 10.82 18.26
CA ASP A 556 12.92 11.19 19.47
C ASP A 556 13.71 10.01 20.09
N ILE A 557 13.12 8.81 20.08
CA ILE A 557 13.81 7.60 20.55
C ILE A 557 14.95 7.24 19.60
N ILE A 558 14.72 7.27 18.29
CA ILE A 558 15.70 6.83 17.28
C ILE A 558 16.88 7.78 17.14
N ASN A 559 16.68 9.08 17.30
CA ASN A 559 17.78 10.04 17.26
C ASN A 559 18.74 9.88 18.45
N ASN A 560 18.25 9.33 19.57
CA ASN A 560 19.00 9.24 20.82
C ASN A 560 19.39 7.80 21.22
N GLU A 561 18.87 6.78 20.53
CA GLU A 561 19.18 5.36 20.78
C GLU A 561 20.64 5.06 20.41
N LYS A 562 21.38 4.54 21.39
CA LYS A 562 22.79 4.17 21.27
C LYS A 562 22.96 2.66 21.42
N ILE A 563 24.03 2.13 20.84
CA ILE A 563 24.45 0.73 21.02
C ILE A 563 25.74 0.74 21.82
N TYR A 564 25.77 -0.06 22.89
CA TYR A 564 26.97 -0.36 23.65
C TYR A 564 27.38 -1.81 23.39
N PHE A 565 28.68 -2.02 23.23
CA PHE A 565 29.25 -3.34 22.97
C PHE A 565 30.31 -3.68 24.04
N ASN A 566 30.24 -4.90 24.58
CA ASN A 566 31.32 -5.52 25.33
C ASN A 566 31.51 -6.98 24.87
N LYS A 567 30.61 -7.88 25.28
CA LYS A 567 30.53 -9.25 24.75
C LYS A 567 29.36 -9.42 23.79
N GLU A 568 28.28 -8.68 24.03
CA GLU A 568 27.09 -8.61 23.18
C GLU A 568 26.75 -7.15 22.87
N ASN A 569 25.88 -6.93 21.88
CA ASN A 569 25.34 -5.61 21.59
C ASN A 569 24.11 -5.34 22.45
N ILE A 570 24.08 -4.21 23.15
CA ILE A 570 22.90 -3.76 23.88
C ILE A 570 22.50 -2.34 23.50
N LYS A 571 21.20 -2.15 23.27
CA LYS A 571 20.62 -0.85 22.96
C LYS A 571 20.23 -0.11 24.21
N TYR A 572 20.48 1.19 24.24
CA TYR A 572 20.14 2.04 25.37
C TYR A 572 19.81 3.48 24.97
N LEU A 573 19.06 4.16 25.83
CA LEU A 573 18.86 5.60 25.81
C LEU A 573 19.46 6.20 27.07
N LEU A 574 20.16 7.31 26.92
CA LEU A 574 20.70 8.07 28.04
C LEU A 574 20.18 9.50 28.00
N GLU A 575 19.28 9.84 28.91
CA GLU A 575 18.83 11.21 29.16
C GLU A 575 19.65 11.77 30.32
N LYS A 576 20.43 12.83 30.07
CA LYS A 576 21.28 13.46 31.07
C LYS A 576 20.55 14.61 31.73
N ASP A 577 20.67 14.73 33.04
CA ASP A 577 20.22 15.89 33.81
C ASP A 577 21.38 16.39 34.67
N SER A 578 21.95 17.52 34.27
CA SER A 578 23.12 18.11 34.94
C SER A 578 22.83 18.62 36.36
N SER A 579 21.55 18.71 36.76
CA SER A 579 21.16 19.13 38.10
C SER A 579 21.09 17.97 39.10
N SER A 580 21.29 16.73 38.65
CA SER A 580 21.16 15.53 39.47
C SER A 580 22.47 14.77 39.64
N ASP A 581 22.77 14.37 40.87
CA ASP A 581 23.87 13.50 41.26
C ASP A 581 23.46 12.01 41.33
N LYS A 582 22.29 11.66 40.78
CA LYS A 582 21.71 10.32 40.79
C LYS A 582 21.47 9.79 39.38
N LEU A 583 21.43 8.47 39.24
CA LEU A 583 21.15 7.77 37.98
C LEU A 583 20.00 6.77 38.16
N CYS A 584 18.93 6.94 37.40
CA CYS A 584 17.82 6.00 37.31
C CYS A 584 18.01 5.06 36.12
N ILE A 585 18.14 3.75 36.38
CA ILE A 585 18.33 2.72 35.38
C ILE A 585 17.03 1.94 35.21
N VAL A 586 16.51 1.90 33.99
CA VAL A 586 15.21 1.32 33.69
C VAL A 586 15.36 0.10 32.80
N PHE A 587 14.91 -1.05 33.31
CA PHE A 587 14.87 -2.31 32.58
C PHE A 587 13.49 -2.49 31.93
N SER A 588 13.51 -2.89 30.66
CA SER A 588 12.32 -3.19 29.87
C SER A 588 11.51 -4.35 30.43
N ALA A 589 10.19 -4.20 30.39
CA ALA A 589 9.23 -5.24 30.67
C ALA A 589 9.12 -6.23 29.49
N MET A 590 8.38 -7.31 29.69
CA MET A 590 8.14 -8.28 28.63
C MET A 590 7.08 -7.78 27.64
N GLY A 591 7.41 -7.81 26.35
CA GLY A 591 6.51 -7.48 25.24
C GLY A 591 5.98 -8.71 24.51
N GLU A 592 5.22 -8.49 23.42
CA GLU A 592 4.91 -9.56 22.46
C GLU A 592 6.19 -10.01 21.72
N LYS A 593 6.17 -11.20 21.14
CA LYS A 593 7.29 -11.71 20.34
C LYS A 593 7.71 -10.70 19.26
N ASN A 594 9.02 -10.43 19.18
CA ASN A 594 9.66 -9.46 18.28
C ASN A 594 9.20 -8.00 18.46
N LYS A 595 8.59 -7.64 19.59
CA LYS A 595 8.25 -6.26 19.97
C LYS A 595 8.95 -5.89 21.27
N PHE A 596 9.95 -5.03 21.15
CA PHE A 596 10.75 -4.53 22.26
C PHE A 596 10.46 -3.05 22.45
N VAL A 597 10.27 -2.63 23.70
CA VAL A 597 9.95 -1.24 24.05
C VAL A 597 10.71 -0.81 25.28
N TYR A 598 11.12 0.46 25.31
CA TYR A 598 11.56 1.12 26.53
C TYR A 598 10.34 1.37 27.43
N ASN A 599 10.42 0.97 28.69
CA ASN A 599 9.34 1.18 29.65
C ASN A 599 9.57 2.46 30.47
N TYR A 600 8.48 3.01 31.01
CA TYR A 600 8.48 4.14 31.94
C TYR A 600 9.04 5.47 31.45
N MET A 601 9.41 5.61 30.17
CA MET A 601 9.88 6.89 29.62
C MET A 601 8.91 8.05 29.92
N ASN A 602 7.63 7.88 29.59
CA ASN A 602 6.61 8.90 29.88
C ASN A 602 6.39 9.11 31.39
N THR A 603 6.49 8.03 32.19
CA THR A 603 6.34 8.11 33.65
C THR A 603 7.44 8.96 34.27
N LEU A 604 8.67 8.84 33.78
CA LEU A 604 9.85 9.52 34.29
C LEU A 604 10.17 10.84 33.56
N ASN A 605 9.27 11.32 32.70
CA ASN A 605 9.53 12.50 31.87
C ASN A 605 9.74 13.76 32.71
N GLU A 606 8.93 13.94 33.77
CA GLU A 606 9.04 15.08 34.69
C GLU A 606 10.12 14.91 35.77
N CYS A 607 10.78 13.74 35.84
CA CYS A 607 11.83 13.50 36.83
C CYS A 607 13.13 14.20 36.41
N LYS A 608 13.63 15.08 37.29
CA LYS A 608 14.94 15.75 37.17
C LYS A 608 16.06 14.84 37.67
N ILE A 609 16.36 13.80 36.90
CA ILE A 609 17.38 12.79 37.20
C ILE A 609 18.00 12.25 35.90
N ASN A 610 19.26 11.84 35.94
CA ASN A 610 19.85 11.11 34.82
C ASN A 610 19.11 9.78 34.63
N LYS A 611 18.75 9.42 33.39
CA LYS A 611 17.97 8.22 33.09
C LYS A 611 18.69 7.36 32.05
N LEU A 612 18.96 6.11 32.39
CA LEU A 612 19.50 5.09 31.50
C LEU A 612 18.44 4.04 31.25
N PHE A 613 17.83 4.06 30.07
CA PHE A 613 16.89 3.02 29.65
C PHE A 613 17.63 1.94 28.86
N ILE A 614 17.53 0.68 29.27
CA ILE A 614 18.24 -0.44 28.63
C ILE A 614 17.21 -1.36 27.96
N LEU A 615 17.37 -1.63 26.67
CA LEU A 615 16.46 -2.48 25.90
C LEU A 615 16.95 -3.93 25.88
N ASP A 616 16.10 -4.86 26.28
CA ASP A 616 16.36 -6.30 26.15
C ASP A 616 15.76 -6.82 24.84
N GLU A 617 16.49 -6.62 23.74
CA GLU A 617 16.20 -7.14 22.38
C GLU A 617 16.95 -8.45 22.10
N PHE A 618 17.20 -9.27 23.12
CA PHE A 618 17.84 -10.57 22.92
C PHE A 618 16.79 -11.65 22.58
N ASP A 619 17.06 -12.43 21.54
CA ASP A 619 16.17 -13.48 21.02
C ASP A 619 14.75 -12.97 20.70
N ILE A 620 13.75 -13.85 20.62
CA ILE A 620 12.39 -13.54 20.17
C ILE A 620 11.58 -12.69 21.17
N GLN A 621 11.94 -12.66 22.46
CA GLN A 621 11.12 -11.99 23.50
C GLN A 621 11.93 -11.42 24.68
N GLY A 622 13.25 -11.32 24.55
CA GLY A 622 14.17 -10.86 25.59
C GLY A 622 14.76 -12.02 26.40
N SER A 623 15.87 -11.78 27.07
CA SER A 623 16.63 -12.78 27.84
C SER A 623 16.59 -12.58 29.35
N TYR A 624 15.76 -11.67 29.87
CA TYR A 624 15.84 -11.21 31.28
C TYR A 624 17.18 -10.52 31.60
N TYR A 625 17.91 -10.07 30.57
CA TYR A 625 19.28 -9.57 30.70
C TYR A 625 20.23 -10.65 31.27
N LEU A 626 19.92 -11.93 31.03
CA LEU A 626 20.76 -13.08 31.36
C LEU A 626 21.39 -13.63 30.08
N GLY A 627 22.52 -14.34 30.22
CA GLY A 627 23.22 -14.96 29.09
C GLY A 627 22.55 -16.23 28.58
N LYS A 628 23.00 -16.67 27.41
CA LYS A 628 22.57 -17.86 26.69
C LYS A 628 23.22 -19.11 27.26
N ASN A 629 22.47 -20.21 27.32
CA ASN A 629 22.98 -21.52 27.76
C ASN A 629 23.76 -21.44 29.10
N ARG A 630 23.20 -20.75 30.09
CA ARG A 630 23.80 -20.49 31.41
C ARG A 630 25.05 -19.60 31.39
N GLY A 631 25.28 -18.89 30.29
CA GLY A 631 26.35 -17.92 30.11
C GLY A 631 26.11 -16.59 30.83
N LEU A 632 27.13 -15.72 30.80
CA LEU A 632 27.14 -14.41 31.46
C LEU A 632 27.39 -13.25 30.47
N GLU A 633 27.45 -13.50 29.18
CA GLU A 633 27.87 -12.51 28.17
C GLU A 633 26.94 -11.30 28.06
N ILE A 634 25.62 -11.52 28.16
CA ILE A 634 24.64 -10.43 28.22
C ILE A 634 24.79 -9.68 29.55
N GLU A 635 25.05 -10.42 30.63
CA GLU A 635 25.22 -9.82 31.95
C GLU A 635 26.44 -8.91 32.04
N ASP A 636 27.59 -9.41 31.60
CA ASP A 636 28.85 -8.67 31.49
C ASP A 636 28.69 -7.40 30.65
N THR A 637 27.87 -7.47 29.61
CA THR A 637 27.58 -6.31 28.75
C THR A 637 26.73 -5.28 29.47
N VAL A 638 25.65 -5.70 30.13
CA VAL A 638 24.74 -4.81 30.86
C VAL A 638 25.48 -4.12 32.01
N ILE A 639 26.20 -4.87 32.85
CA ILE A 639 26.91 -4.25 33.97
C ILE A 639 28.04 -3.34 33.50
N SER A 640 28.73 -3.71 32.42
CA SER A 640 29.75 -2.84 31.81
C SER A 640 29.16 -1.52 31.30
N LEU A 641 27.97 -1.56 30.67
CA LEU A 641 27.24 -0.35 30.27
C LEU A 641 26.87 0.50 31.50
N ILE A 642 26.32 -0.12 32.55
CA ILE A 642 25.94 0.58 33.78
C ILE A 642 27.15 1.29 34.40
N MET A 643 28.28 0.59 34.54
CA MET A 643 29.51 1.13 35.10
C MET A 643 30.12 2.21 34.21
N PHE A 644 30.05 2.03 32.88
CA PHE A 644 30.48 3.03 31.91
C PHE A 644 29.69 4.34 32.06
N VAL A 645 28.36 4.27 32.10
CA VAL A 645 27.50 5.45 32.25
C VAL A 645 27.65 6.10 33.63
N ALA A 646 27.73 5.30 34.70
CA ALA A 646 27.95 5.82 36.05
C ALA A 646 29.27 6.59 36.14
N LYS A 647 30.34 6.07 35.53
CA LYS A 647 31.63 6.75 35.44
C LYS A 647 31.58 7.99 34.55
N GLU A 648 30.89 7.93 33.41
CA GLU A 648 30.72 9.08 32.49
C GLU A 648 30.02 10.26 33.18
N LEU A 649 29.09 9.97 34.09
CA LEU A 649 28.30 10.97 34.81
C LEU A 649 28.81 11.29 36.22
N ASP A 650 29.95 10.71 36.64
CA ASP A 650 30.51 10.82 38.00
C ASP A 650 29.52 10.44 39.13
N ILE A 651 28.72 9.40 38.90
CA ILE A 651 27.70 8.91 39.83
C ILE A 651 28.26 7.76 40.68
N LYS A 652 28.11 7.84 42.01
CA LYS A 652 28.52 6.77 42.91
C LYS A 652 27.52 5.62 42.87
N LEU A 653 27.98 4.39 43.08
CA LEU A 653 27.11 3.20 43.02
C LEU A 653 25.92 3.24 44.00
N LYS A 654 26.08 3.90 45.16
CA LYS A 654 25.01 4.10 46.15
C LYS A 654 23.91 5.06 45.70
N ASP A 655 24.18 5.88 44.68
CA ASP A 655 23.29 6.92 44.14
C ASP A 655 22.60 6.45 42.83
N ILE A 656 22.69 5.14 42.54
CA ILE A 656 22.02 4.48 41.41
C ILE A 656 20.69 3.88 41.89
N ILE A 657 19.62 4.12 41.12
CA ILE A 657 18.27 3.61 41.34
C ILE A 657 17.90 2.68 40.19
N LEU A 658 17.64 1.39 40.46
CA LEU A 658 17.24 0.40 39.46
C LEU A 658 15.72 0.22 39.49
N VAL A 659 15.11 0.25 38.32
CA VAL A 659 13.66 0.26 38.15
C VAL A 659 13.21 -0.76 37.12
N GLY A 660 12.12 -1.45 37.42
CA GLY A 660 11.41 -2.25 36.43
C GLY A 660 10.18 -2.97 37.02
N SER A 661 9.35 -3.54 36.15
CA SER A 661 8.28 -4.44 36.56
C SER A 661 8.37 -5.79 35.87
N SER A 662 7.83 -6.84 36.50
CA SER A 662 7.79 -8.20 35.96
C SER A 662 9.21 -8.65 35.56
N LYS A 663 9.50 -8.81 34.26
CA LYS A 663 10.82 -9.10 33.72
C LYS A 663 11.86 -8.05 34.10
N GLY A 664 11.53 -6.77 33.90
CA GLY A 664 12.42 -5.66 34.27
C GLY A 664 12.59 -5.55 35.78
N GLY A 665 11.56 -5.92 36.55
CA GLY A 665 11.64 -5.97 38.02
C GLY A 665 12.59 -7.07 38.50
N TYR A 666 12.55 -8.23 37.87
CA TYR A 666 13.54 -9.29 38.11
C TYR A 666 14.96 -8.79 37.82
N ALA A 667 15.18 -8.17 36.66
CA ALA A 667 16.50 -7.66 36.28
C ALA A 667 17.00 -6.60 37.28
N ALA A 668 16.16 -5.64 37.67
CA ALA A 668 16.52 -4.63 38.65
C ALA A 668 16.95 -5.23 40.00
N LEU A 669 16.23 -6.25 40.50
CA LEU A 669 16.63 -7.01 41.70
C LEU A 669 17.95 -7.75 41.50
N TYR A 670 18.08 -8.46 40.38
CA TYR A 670 19.27 -9.25 40.06
C TYR A 670 20.54 -8.40 40.06
N TYR A 671 20.58 -7.31 39.27
CA TYR A 671 21.74 -6.44 39.19
C TYR A 671 21.94 -5.62 40.47
N GLY A 672 20.86 -5.15 41.09
CA GLY A 672 20.92 -4.37 42.31
C GLY A 672 21.57 -5.14 43.46
N ILE A 673 21.15 -6.39 43.66
CA ILE A 673 21.70 -7.27 44.71
C ILE A 673 23.10 -7.74 44.34
N LYS A 674 23.32 -8.22 43.10
CA LYS A 674 24.60 -8.79 42.68
C LYS A 674 25.75 -7.78 42.74
N TYR A 675 25.46 -6.51 42.43
CA TYR A 675 26.46 -5.46 42.31
C TYR A 675 26.34 -4.36 43.39
N ASN A 676 25.46 -4.56 44.38
CA ASN A 676 25.25 -3.67 45.53
C ASN A 676 24.98 -2.21 45.12
N LEU A 677 24.02 -2.02 44.21
CA LEU A 677 23.67 -0.73 43.62
C LEU A 677 22.52 -0.07 44.40
N GLY A 678 22.76 1.16 44.85
CA GLY A 678 21.99 1.99 45.79
C GLY A 678 20.57 1.56 46.15
N SER A 679 19.63 1.69 45.21
CA SER A 679 18.20 1.42 45.43
C SER A 679 17.60 0.58 44.31
N VAL A 680 16.64 -0.28 44.65
CA VAL A 680 15.87 -1.10 43.72
C VAL A 680 14.37 -0.86 43.97
N ILE A 681 13.65 -0.38 42.96
CA ILE A 681 12.20 -0.11 43.03
C ILE A 681 11.49 -0.94 41.97
N VAL A 682 10.76 -1.96 42.39
CA VAL A 682 10.26 -3.00 41.48
C VAL A 682 8.78 -3.32 41.65
N GLY A 683 8.13 -3.61 40.52
CA GLY A 683 6.71 -3.99 40.46
C GLY A 683 6.53 -5.47 40.11
N ALA A 684 5.93 -6.25 41.01
CA ALA A 684 5.63 -7.67 40.85
C ALA A 684 6.74 -8.49 40.13
N PRO A 685 8.00 -8.46 40.61
CA PRO A 685 9.12 -9.19 40.00
C PRO A 685 8.93 -10.71 40.03
N GLN A 686 9.37 -11.40 38.96
CA GLN A 686 9.21 -12.85 38.79
C GLN A 686 10.39 -13.63 39.39
N SER A 687 10.43 -13.76 40.73
CA SER A 687 11.59 -14.33 41.45
C SER A 687 11.97 -15.77 41.07
N LYS A 688 10.97 -16.61 40.80
CA LYS A 688 11.09 -18.00 40.32
C LYS A 688 10.90 -18.12 38.81
N LEU A 689 11.96 -17.92 38.03
CA LEU A 689 11.86 -17.86 36.57
C LEU A 689 11.43 -19.17 35.91
N GLY A 690 11.85 -20.32 36.43
CA GLY A 690 11.47 -21.64 35.88
C GLY A 690 9.96 -21.87 36.00
N ASP A 691 9.39 -21.61 37.17
CA ASP A 691 7.94 -21.73 37.40
C ASP A 691 7.17 -20.77 36.49
N PHE A 692 7.65 -19.53 36.34
CA PHE A 692 7.00 -18.55 35.47
C PHE A 692 7.10 -18.91 33.98
N LEU A 693 8.31 -19.13 33.47
CA LEU A 693 8.57 -19.28 32.04
C LEU A 693 8.10 -20.63 31.49
N ILE A 694 8.18 -21.71 32.29
CA ILE A 694 7.85 -23.06 31.83
C ILE A 694 6.40 -23.40 32.14
N ASP A 695 5.95 -23.21 33.39
CA ASP A 695 4.64 -23.73 33.82
C ASP A 695 3.51 -22.73 33.62
N GLN A 696 3.72 -21.49 34.07
CA GLN A 696 2.66 -20.49 34.12
C GLN A 696 2.43 -19.82 32.76
N ALA A 697 3.45 -19.11 32.26
CA ALA A 697 3.33 -18.25 31.08
C ALA A 697 3.76 -18.94 29.78
N LYS A 698 4.42 -20.10 29.88
CA LYS A 698 4.84 -20.95 28.74
C LYS A 698 5.71 -20.20 27.71
N HIS A 699 6.59 -19.33 28.18
CA HIS A 699 7.63 -18.66 27.39
C HIS A 699 8.84 -19.58 27.19
N LEU A 700 8.61 -20.74 26.57
CA LEU A 700 9.60 -21.81 26.44
C LEU A 700 10.86 -21.39 25.67
N GLU A 701 10.75 -20.46 24.72
CA GLU A 701 11.90 -19.92 23.98
C GLU A 701 12.86 -19.17 24.90
N ILE A 702 12.35 -18.35 25.82
CA ILE A 702 13.18 -17.61 26.78
C ILE A 702 13.84 -18.60 27.76
N ALA A 703 13.06 -19.57 28.25
CA ALA A 703 13.60 -20.61 29.14
C ALA A 703 14.76 -21.34 28.45
N LYS A 704 14.54 -21.83 27.21
CA LYS A 704 15.55 -22.53 26.42
C LYS A 704 16.76 -21.65 26.09
N PHE A 705 16.55 -20.38 25.78
CA PHE A 705 17.63 -19.43 25.51
C PHE A 705 18.56 -19.31 26.72
N VAL A 706 18.00 -19.08 27.91
CA VAL A 706 18.78 -18.82 29.12
C VAL A 706 19.37 -20.10 29.71
N SER A 707 18.62 -21.19 29.81
CA SER A 707 19.08 -22.42 30.51
C SER A 707 19.77 -23.44 29.60
N GLY A 708 19.54 -23.35 28.28
CA GLY A 708 19.91 -24.36 27.28
C GLY A 708 18.85 -25.44 27.04
N GLY A 709 17.76 -25.46 27.82
CA GLY A 709 16.72 -26.49 27.74
C GLY A 709 15.42 -26.13 28.48
N ILE A 710 14.51 -27.09 28.61
CA ILE A 710 13.23 -26.93 29.31
C ILE A 710 12.92 -28.10 30.25
N GLY A 711 13.94 -28.90 30.60
CA GLY A 711 13.79 -30.03 31.52
C GLY A 711 13.67 -29.58 32.99
N ASN A 712 13.47 -30.53 33.89
CA ASN A 712 13.37 -30.25 35.33
C ASN A 712 14.65 -29.59 35.88
N GLU A 713 15.83 -30.03 35.44
CA GLU A 713 17.10 -29.42 35.83
C GLU A 713 17.22 -27.97 35.34
N ASP A 714 16.70 -27.67 34.16
CA ASP A 714 16.69 -26.31 33.59
C ASP A 714 15.72 -25.40 34.34
N LYS A 715 14.55 -25.94 34.71
CA LYS A 715 13.58 -25.25 35.55
C LYS A 715 14.16 -24.91 36.92
N GLU A 716 14.80 -25.88 37.59
CA GLU A 716 15.47 -25.64 38.87
C GLU A 716 16.62 -24.65 38.75
N PHE A 717 17.41 -24.74 37.67
CA PHE A 717 18.44 -23.74 37.39
C PHE A 717 17.85 -22.34 37.32
N LEU A 718 16.81 -22.13 36.49
CA LEU A 718 16.14 -20.84 36.31
C LEU A 718 15.55 -20.29 37.61
N ASN A 719 14.88 -21.14 38.40
CA ASN A 719 14.31 -20.74 39.69
C ASN A 719 15.38 -20.28 40.68
N ASN A 720 16.58 -20.87 40.64
CA ASN A 720 17.63 -20.62 41.62
C ASN A 720 18.58 -19.47 41.25
N ILE A 721 18.48 -18.86 40.05
CA ILE A 721 19.41 -17.82 39.60
C ILE A 721 19.46 -16.64 40.59
N LEU A 722 18.30 -16.07 40.93
CA LEU A 722 18.21 -14.93 41.84
C LEU A 722 18.59 -15.31 43.28
N TYR A 723 18.14 -16.47 43.77
CA TYR A 723 18.42 -16.95 45.12
C TYR A 723 19.92 -17.20 45.33
N LYS A 724 20.61 -17.79 44.34
CA LYS A 724 22.08 -17.93 44.38
C LYS A 724 22.80 -16.58 44.42
N VAL A 725 22.28 -15.56 43.74
CA VAL A 725 22.84 -14.21 43.83
C VAL A 725 22.67 -13.63 45.24
N ILE A 726 21.54 -13.88 45.88
CA ILE A 726 21.29 -13.48 47.26
C ILE A 726 22.26 -14.20 48.21
N ASP A 727 22.39 -15.52 48.10
CA ASP A 727 23.25 -16.34 48.97
C ASP A 727 24.74 -15.98 48.88
N ASN A 728 25.19 -15.66 47.66
CA ASN A 728 26.59 -15.32 47.42
C ASN A 728 26.96 -13.92 47.93
N ASN A 729 25.99 -13.08 48.29
CA ASN A 729 26.23 -11.71 48.75
C ASN A 729 26.13 -11.60 50.28
N LYS A 730 27.29 -11.69 50.95
CA LYS A 730 27.40 -11.65 52.42
C LYS A 730 26.99 -10.30 53.07
N ARG A 731 26.86 -9.22 52.29
CA ARG A 731 26.49 -7.87 52.77
C ARG A 731 25.67 -7.12 51.71
N ILE A 732 24.38 -7.41 51.65
CA ILE A 732 23.42 -6.66 50.83
C ILE A 732 23.10 -5.35 51.55
N ASN A 733 23.58 -4.22 51.03
CA ASN A 733 23.38 -2.89 51.61
C ASN A 733 22.74 -1.95 50.59
N ILE A 734 21.57 -2.36 50.09
CA ILE A 734 20.76 -1.60 49.13
C ILE A 734 19.35 -1.41 49.69
N ARG A 735 18.68 -0.36 49.24
CA ARG A 735 17.26 -0.13 49.54
C ARG A 735 16.38 -0.92 48.57
N ILE A 736 15.61 -1.90 49.07
CA ILE A 736 14.71 -2.72 48.24
C ILE A 736 13.25 -2.29 48.48
N CYS A 737 12.56 -1.87 47.43
CA CYS A 737 11.15 -1.47 47.43
C CYS A 737 10.37 -2.30 46.42
N ILE A 738 9.37 -3.05 46.90
CA ILE A 738 8.58 -3.98 46.10
C ILE A 738 7.12 -3.56 46.16
N HIS A 739 6.48 -3.44 45.00
CA HIS A 739 5.05 -3.20 44.89
C HIS A 739 4.35 -4.35 44.18
N VAL A 740 3.21 -4.79 44.71
CA VAL A 740 2.39 -5.85 44.12
C VAL A 740 0.93 -5.70 44.53
N GLY A 741 0.01 -6.20 43.70
CA GLY A 741 -1.41 -6.25 44.04
C GLY A 741 -1.72 -7.46 44.90
N GLU A 742 -2.60 -7.31 45.88
CA GLU A 742 -3.06 -8.42 46.73
C GLU A 742 -3.66 -9.58 45.91
N GLY A 743 -4.37 -9.27 44.81
CA GLY A 743 -4.90 -10.28 43.88
C GLY A 743 -4.04 -10.54 42.64
N ASP A 744 -2.77 -10.12 42.63
CA ASP A 744 -1.83 -10.48 41.57
C ASP A 744 -1.28 -11.89 41.83
N TYR A 745 -1.32 -12.79 40.84
CA TYR A 745 -0.73 -14.12 40.94
C TYR A 745 0.73 -14.08 41.41
N HIS A 746 1.46 -13.04 41.02
CA HIS A 746 2.86 -12.86 41.43
C HIS A 746 3.02 -12.66 42.93
N TYR A 747 2.02 -12.12 43.64
CA TYR A 747 2.10 -11.91 45.08
C TYR A 747 2.37 -13.23 45.82
N GLU A 748 1.51 -14.22 45.63
CA GLU A 748 1.62 -15.51 46.32
C GLU A 748 2.79 -16.36 45.80
N HIS A 749 3.03 -16.37 44.49
CA HIS A 749 3.94 -17.34 43.87
C HIS A 749 5.36 -16.83 43.67
N HIS A 750 5.57 -15.51 43.65
CA HIS A 750 6.87 -14.90 43.43
C HIS A 750 7.30 -13.98 44.58
N ILE A 751 6.41 -13.14 45.11
CA ILE A 751 6.78 -12.16 46.12
C ILE A 751 6.88 -12.79 47.51
N LEU A 752 5.87 -13.51 47.99
CA LEU A 752 5.90 -14.17 49.30
C LEU A 752 7.12 -15.10 49.47
N PRO A 753 7.49 -15.96 48.49
CA PRO A 753 8.70 -16.77 48.60
C PRO A 753 9.98 -15.93 48.67
N LEU A 754 10.05 -14.83 47.91
CA LEU A 754 11.23 -13.97 47.89
C LEU A 754 11.40 -13.22 49.21
N VAL A 755 10.33 -12.62 49.74
CA VAL A 755 10.41 -11.86 50.99
C VAL A 755 10.59 -12.77 52.21
N SER A 756 10.00 -13.97 52.20
CA SER A 756 10.28 -14.98 53.22
C SER A 756 11.75 -15.39 53.22
N TYR A 757 12.37 -15.47 52.05
CA TYR A 757 13.82 -15.72 51.93
C TYR A 757 14.65 -14.54 52.43
N PHE A 758 14.22 -13.31 52.17
CA PHE A 758 14.85 -12.11 52.74
C PHE A 758 14.78 -12.10 54.27
N ASP A 759 13.63 -12.44 54.86
CA ASP A 759 13.46 -12.52 56.31
C ASP A 759 14.42 -13.54 56.95
N GLN A 760 14.58 -14.72 56.32
CA GLN A 760 15.50 -15.77 56.78
C GLN A 760 16.96 -15.30 56.82
N LEU A 761 17.34 -14.42 55.90
CA LEU A 761 18.70 -13.89 55.78
C LEU A 761 18.88 -12.52 56.46
N GLY A 762 17.84 -11.97 57.07
CA GLY A 762 17.87 -10.65 57.71
C GLY A 762 18.05 -9.48 56.73
N ILE A 763 17.60 -9.64 55.47
CA ILE A 763 17.67 -8.60 54.44
C ILE A 763 16.48 -7.65 54.59
N VAL A 764 16.74 -6.35 54.71
CA VAL A 764 15.68 -5.34 54.87
C VAL A 764 15.07 -4.98 53.52
N TYR A 765 13.74 -4.99 53.45
CA TYR A 765 12.96 -4.57 52.29
C TYR A 765 11.71 -3.78 52.71
N ASN A 766 11.13 -3.05 51.77
CA ASN A 766 9.82 -2.40 51.91
C ASN A 766 8.85 -3.05 50.92
N LEU A 767 7.79 -3.68 51.42
CA LEU A 767 6.77 -4.34 50.63
C LEU A 767 5.46 -3.52 50.69
N ASP A 768 5.02 -3.04 49.53
CA ASP A 768 3.74 -2.37 49.33
C ASP A 768 2.75 -3.33 48.66
N ILE A 769 1.70 -3.68 49.40
CA ILE A 769 0.62 -4.54 48.93
C ILE A 769 -0.59 -3.65 48.68
N ALA A 770 -0.92 -3.46 47.40
CA ALA A 770 -2.03 -2.60 47.00
C ALA A 770 -3.29 -3.41 46.70
N ASN A 771 -4.46 -2.82 46.98
CA ASN A 771 -5.74 -3.45 46.73
C ASN A 771 -6.11 -3.40 45.23
N TYR A 772 -5.63 -4.38 44.46
CA TYR A 772 -6.07 -4.64 43.09
C TYR A 772 -5.89 -6.11 42.70
N GLU A 773 -6.77 -6.60 41.84
CA GLU A 773 -6.72 -7.97 41.31
C GLU A 773 -6.15 -8.03 39.89
N GLY A 774 -5.31 -9.04 39.64
CA GLY A 774 -4.79 -9.38 38.32
C GLY A 774 -3.58 -8.57 37.87
N HIS A 775 -2.61 -9.27 37.30
CA HIS A 775 -1.31 -8.71 36.91
C HIS A 775 -1.38 -7.53 35.90
N LYS A 776 -2.43 -7.48 35.07
CA LYS A 776 -2.62 -6.38 34.10
C LYS A 776 -2.76 -5.01 34.78
N LYS A 777 -3.30 -4.96 36.00
CA LYS A 777 -3.50 -3.71 36.75
C LYS A 777 -2.19 -3.11 37.26
N LEU A 778 -1.11 -3.88 37.34
CA LEU A 778 0.22 -3.37 37.72
C LEU A 778 0.64 -2.14 36.90
N LYS A 779 0.29 -2.09 35.60
CA LYS A 779 0.56 -0.94 34.71
C LYS A 779 -0.14 0.36 35.15
N GLN A 780 -1.15 0.25 36.00
CA GLN A 780 -1.91 1.37 36.53
C GLN A 780 -1.32 1.87 37.87
N TYR A 781 -1.02 0.94 38.78
CA TYR A 781 -0.62 1.28 40.15
C TYR A 781 0.88 1.53 40.29
N PHE A 782 1.72 0.75 39.59
CA PHE A 782 3.18 0.85 39.73
C PHE A 782 3.76 2.21 39.32
N PRO A 783 3.31 2.91 38.26
CA PRO A 783 3.85 4.23 37.91
C PRO A 783 3.77 5.25 39.05
N LYS A 784 2.65 5.31 39.79
CA LYS A 784 2.49 6.22 40.92
C LYS A 784 3.37 5.81 42.11
N TYR A 785 3.42 4.51 42.40
CA TYR A 785 4.31 3.96 43.43
C TYR A 785 5.78 4.28 43.12
N LEU A 786 6.22 4.02 41.89
CA LEU A 786 7.57 4.29 41.41
C LEU A 786 7.99 5.74 41.65
N LEU A 787 7.17 6.71 41.22
CA LEU A 787 7.49 8.12 41.42
C LEU A 787 7.48 8.52 42.90
N GLY A 788 6.60 7.93 43.70
CA GLY A 788 6.58 8.11 45.16
C GLY A 788 7.87 7.62 45.82
N GLU A 789 8.37 6.45 45.44
CA GLU A 789 9.60 5.90 45.98
C GLU A 789 10.85 6.63 45.48
N ILE A 790 10.84 7.17 44.26
CA ILE A 790 11.89 8.08 43.76
C ILE A 790 11.89 9.40 44.53
N ASN A 791 10.72 9.99 44.78
CA ASN A 791 10.61 11.22 45.60
C ASN A 791 11.13 11.03 47.03
N LYS A 792 10.97 9.83 47.62
CA LYS A 792 11.56 9.50 48.93
C LYS A 792 13.10 9.39 48.91
N VAL A 793 13.70 9.10 47.76
CA VAL A 793 15.18 9.11 47.61
C VAL A 793 15.70 10.55 47.60
N ASP A 794 15.01 11.44 46.87
CA ASP A 794 15.32 12.87 46.83
C ASP A 794 14.08 13.66 46.38
N GLU A 795 13.57 14.53 47.26
CA GLU A 795 12.35 15.28 46.99
C GLU A 795 12.50 16.30 45.84
N ASN A 796 13.74 16.63 45.44
CA ASN A 796 14.02 17.56 44.33
C ASN A 796 13.86 16.92 42.94
N ILE A 797 13.86 15.57 42.84
CA ILE A 797 13.74 14.87 41.55
C ILE A 797 12.35 15.09 40.93
N ILE A 798 11.29 15.00 41.73
CA ILE A 798 9.90 15.15 41.27
C ILE A 798 9.01 15.67 42.38
N SER A 799 8.09 16.58 42.07
CA SER A 799 7.19 17.18 43.05
C SER A 799 6.03 16.25 43.43
N LYS A 800 5.50 16.38 44.67
CA LYS A 800 4.30 15.65 45.10
C LYS A 800 3.06 16.00 44.27
N GLU A 801 3.03 17.17 43.65
CA GLU A 801 1.94 17.61 42.76
C GLU A 801 2.01 16.91 41.40
N SER A 802 3.21 16.83 40.79
CA SER A 802 3.47 16.05 39.57
C SER A 802 3.04 14.59 39.72
N ILE A 803 3.34 13.97 40.87
CA ILE A 803 2.93 12.58 41.16
C ILE A 803 1.41 12.44 41.18
N LYS A 804 0.70 13.39 41.82
CA LYS A 804 -0.78 13.39 41.89
C LYS A 804 -1.41 13.55 40.51
N ASN A 805 -0.82 14.40 39.67
CA ASN A 805 -1.34 14.75 38.34
C ASN A 805 -0.99 13.72 37.24
N LEU A 806 -0.23 12.68 37.55
CA LEU A 806 0.14 11.64 36.58
C LEU A 806 -1.10 10.97 35.97
N GLN A 807 -1.29 11.14 34.66
CA GLN A 807 -2.33 10.45 33.90
C GLN A 807 -1.96 8.97 33.70
N VAL A 808 -2.72 8.09 34.34
CA VAL A 808 -2.55 6.64 34.25
C VAL A 808 -3.56 6.07 33.24
N ARG A 809 -3.18 5.01 32.50
CA ARG A 809 -4.09 4.33 31.56
C ARG A 809 -5.29 3.70 32.29
N HIS A 810 -6.47 4.31 32.15
CA HIS A 810 -7.77 3.78 32.61
C HIS A 810 -8.31 2.72 31.66
N PHE A 811 -8.81 1.59 32.18
CA PHE A 811 -9.48 0.53 31.42
C PHE A 811 -10.89 0.33 31.95
N ILE A 812 -11.87 0.04 31.09
CA ILE A 812 -13.23 -0.30 31.50
C ILE A 812 -13.25 -1.75 31.98
N GLU A 813 -13.51 -1.97 33.28
CA GLU A 813 -13.72 -3.29 33.86
C GLU A 813 -15.20 -3.63 33.87
N TYR A 814 -15.53 -4.85 33.43
CA TYR A 814 -16.90 -5.29 33.32
C TYR A 814 -17.02 -6.78 33.67
N LYS A 815 -18.21 -7.17 34.13
CA LYS A 815 -18.65 -8.57 34.21
C LYS A 815 -19.76 -8.77 33.19
N MET A 816 -19.58 -9.74 32.29
CA MET A 816 -20.62 -10.16 31.35
C MET A 816 -21.16 -11.52 31.76
N SER A 817 -22.48 -11.69 31.71
CA SER A 817 -23.13 -12.99 31.86
C SER A 817 -24.41 -13.08 31.03
N ILE A 818 -24.87 -14.31 30.77
CA ILE A 818 -26.18 -14.55 30.19
C ILE A 818 -27.03 -15.31 31.22
N LYS A 819 -28.22 -14.79 31.53
CA LYS A 819 -29.20 -15.43 32.41
C LYS A 819 -30.62 -15.20 31.86
N ASN A 820 -31.45 -16.26 31.83
CA ASN A 820 -32.84 -16.19 31.39
C ASN A 820 -33.04 -15.48 30.04
N ASN A 821 -32.22 -15.82 29.04
CA ASN A 821 -32.24 -15.19 27.71
C ASN A 821 -32.01 -13.66 27.76
N LYS A 822 -31.20 -13.20 28.71
CA LYS A 822 -30.74 -11.81 28.78
C LYS A 822 -29.23 -11.74 28.90
N VAL A 823 -28.63 -10.86 28.12
CA VAL A 823 -27.23 -10.45 28.26
C VAL A 823 -27.15 -9.37 29.32
N LEU A 824 -26.32 -9.59 30.33
CA LEU A 824 -26.09 -8.70 31.46
C LEU A 824 -24.64 -8.22 31.46
N ILE A 825 -24.44 -6.91 31.56
CA ILE A 825 -23.14 -6.26 31.78
C ILE A 825 -23.22 -5.47 33.09
N ASP A 826 -22.25 -5.67 33.96
CA ASP A 826 -21.99 -4.82 35.13
C ASP A 826 -20.61 -4.18 34.98
N ILE A 827 -20.52 -2.85 34.96
CA ILE A 827 -19.24 -2.13 35.01
C ILE A 827 -18.75 -2.10 36.46
N LEU A 828 -17.53 -2.56 36.67
CA LEU A 828 -16.96 -2.80 38.00
C LEU A 828 -16.17 -1.60 38.54
N ASN A 829 -15.73 -0.69 37.67
CA ASN A 829 -14.84 0.41 38.01
C ASN A 829 -15.28 1.76 37.42
N ALA A 830 -16.60 2.01 37.40
CA ALA A 830 -17.14 3.26 36.87
C ALA A 830 -16.82 4.45 37.80
N ASP A 831 -16.23 5.51 37.25
CA ASP A 831 -16.14 6.79 37.93
C ASP A 831 -17.54 7.42 38.10
N SER A 832 -17.75 8.18 39.17
CA SER A 832 -19.06 8.77 39.52
C SER A 832 -19.66 9.67 38.41
N ASP A 833 -18.81 10.21 37.55
CA ASP A 833 -19.20 11.12 36.46
C ASP A 833 -19.11 10.51 35.06
N SER A 834 -18.69 9.26 34.94
CA SER A 834 -18.64 8.55 33.65
C SER A 834 -20.03 8.32 33.09
N LYS A 835 -20.17 8.46 31.76
CA LYS A 835 -21.35 8.02 31.01
C LYS A 835 -20.99 6.84 30.12
N PHE A 836 -21.88 5.85 30.04
CA PHE A 836 -21.69 4.63 29.28
C PHE A 836 -22.74 4.44 28.19
N ALA A 837 -22.31 3.85 27.07
CA ALA A 837 -23.18 3.35 26.01
C ALA A 837 -22.82 1.90 25.68
N TYR A 838 -23.81 1.07 25.32
CA TYR A 838 -23.67 -0.37 25.15
C TYR A 838 -24.25 -0.79 23.83
N TYR A 839 -23.43 -1.42 22.99
CA TYR A 839 -23.86 -1.93 21.69
C TYR A 839 -23.80 -3.45 21.73
N LEU A 840 -24.96 -4.11 21.71
CA LEU A 840 -25.06 -5.58 21.71
C LEU A 840 -24.92 -6.12 20.29
N PHE A 841 -24.15 -7.19 20.17
CA PHE A 841 -23.93 -7.91 18.93
C PHE A 841 -24.35 -9.38 19.08
N ASN A 842 -24.98 -9.92 18.05
CA ASN A 842 -25.03 -11.37 17.80
C ASN A 842 -24.06 -11.68 16.67
N GLU A 843 -23.02 -12.46 16.96
CA GLU A 843 -21.84 -12.65 16.12
C GLU A 843 -21.20 -11.34 15.67
N MET A 844 -21.49 -10.89 14.44
CA MET A 844 -20.97 -9.66 13.83
C MET A 844 -22.05 -8.60 13.60
N GLU A 845 -23.33 -8.92 13.81
CA GLU A 845 -24.46 -8.00 13.62
C GLU A 845 -24.76 -7.24 14.92
N CYS A 846 -24.79 -5.90 14.85
CA CYS A 846 -25.19 -5.06 15.98
C CYS A 846 -26.71 -5.03 16.07
N ILE A 847 -27.25 -5.72 17.08
CA ILE A 847 -28.70 -5.88 17.25
C ILE A 847 -29.31 -4.83 18.18
N GLU A 848 -28.51 -4.16 19.01
CA GLU A 848 -29.00 -3.10 19.90
C GLU A 848 -27.92 -2.06 20.20
N LYS A 849 -28.32 -0.79 20.41
CA LYS A 849 -27.46 0.31 20.83
C LYS A 849 -28.15 1.18 21.86
N THR A 850 -27.44 1.55 22.92
CA THR A 850 -27.90 2.56 23.88
C THR A 850 -27.22 3.92 23.68
N GLN A 851 -27.86 4.99 24.14
CA GLN A 851 -27.24 6.31 24.27
C GLN A 851 -26.36 6.38 25.53
N TYR A 852 -25.43 7.34 25.56
CA TYR A 852 -24.61 7.59 26.74
C TYR A 852 -25.47 7.98 27.94
N SER A 853 -25.37 7.20 29.02
CA SER A 853 -26.10 7.40 30.27
C SER A 853 -25.21 7.06 31.47
N ARG A 854 -25.57 7.45 32.70
CA ARG A 854 -24.85 7.01 33.90
C ARG A 854 -25.14 5.55 34.30
N ALA A 855 -25.79 4.78 33.43
CA ALA A 855 -26.09 3.38 33.71
C ALA A 855 -24.81 2.54 33.62
N VAL A 856 -24.32 2.09 34.78
CA VAL A 856 -23.20 1.15 34.91
C VAL A 856 -23.62 -0.31 34.72
N LYS A 857 -24.92 -0.53 34.50
CA LYS A 857 -25.49 -1.84 34.19
C LYS A 857 -26.19 -1.80 32.86
N TYR A 858 -26.03 -2.85 32.06
CA TYR A 858 -26.74 -3.04 30.83
C TYR A 858 -27.41 -4.41 30.80
N GLU A 859 -28.67 -4.43 30.39
CA GLU A 859 -29.48 -5.62 30.27
C GLU A 859 -30.22 -5.57 28.93
N SER A 860 -30.13 -6.64 28.15
CA SER A 860 -30.90 -6.78 26.91
C SER A 860 -31.34 -8.22 26.70
N LYS A 861 -32.57 -8.39 26.19
CA LYS A 861 -33.18 -9.69 25.93
C LYS A 861 -32.76 -10.22 24.56
N VAL A 862 -32.28 -11.45 24.53
CA VAL A 862 -31.80 -12.13 23.33
C VAL A 862 -32.71 -13.32 23.01
N LEU A 863 -33.21 -13.41 21.78
CA LEU A 863 -34.25 -14.39 21.38
C LEU A 863 -33.76 -15.48 20.42
N SER A 864 -32.57 -15.33 19.86
CA SER A 864 -31.98 -16.29 18.93
C SER A 864 -30.81 -17.04 19.58
N SER A 865 -30.55 -18.28 19.16
CA SER A 865 -29.29 -18.94 19.54
C SER A 865 -28.12 -18.26 18.82
N GLY A 866 -26.97 -18.16 19.48
CA GLY A 866 -25.80 -17.49 18.90
C GLY A 866 -24.77 -17.02 19.91
N LYS A 867 -23.70 -16.40 19.38
CA LYS A 867 -22.58 -15.83 20.14
C LYS A 867 -22.78 -14.35 20.38
N TYR A 868 -23.03 -13.96 21.62
CA TYR A 868 -23.28 -12.57 21.96
C TYR A 868 -22.03 -11.88 22.50
N ARG A 869 -21.83 -10.61 22.16
CA ARG A 869 -20.87 -9.72 22.82
C ARG A 869 -21.39 -8.29 22.87
N VAL A 870 -20.92 -7.48 23.80
CA VAL A 870 -21.26 -6.07 23.93
C VAL A 870 -20.03 -5.22 23.67
N ARG A 871 -20.16 -4.13 22.92
CA ARG A 871 -19.18 -3.05 22.92
C ARG A 871 -19.61 -2.01 23.94
N ILE A 872 -18.76 -1.78 24.92
CA ILE A 872 -18.98 -0.80 25.98
C ILE A 872 -18.19 0.46 25.60
N PHE A 873 -18.86 1.60 25.61
CA PHE A 873 -18.25 2.92 25.47
C PHE A 873 -18.31 3.64 26.80
N GLU A 874 -17.24 4.32 27.18
CA GLU A 874 -17.18 5.22 28.34
C GLU A 874 -16.83 6.63 27.85
N LEU A 875 -17.58 7.62 28.33
CA LEU A 875 -17.32 9.04 28.17
C LEU A 875 -16.98 9.59 29.56
N LEU A 876 -15.72 9.99 29.73
CA LEU A 876 -15.20 10.59 30.96
C LEU A 876 -15.63 12.06 31.07
N PHE A 877 -15.54 12.62 32.30
CA PHE A 877 -15.91 14.02 32.59
C PHE A 877 -15.14 15.05 31.73
N ASN A 878 -13.92 14.71 31.31
CA ASN A 878 -13.07 15.53 30.43
C ASN A 878 -13.41 15.39 28.93
N ASN A 879 -14.56 14.80 28.57
CA ASN A 879 -14.99 14.47 27.20
C ASN A 879 -14.11 13.44 26.46
N GLU A 880 -13.20 12.74 27.14
CA GLU A 880 -12.45 11.64 26.55
C GLU A 880 -13.36 10.41 26.36
N ARG A 881 -13.32 9.81 25.16
CA ARG A 881 -14.11 8.62 24.81
C ARG A 881 -13.23 7.38 24.76
N LYS A 882 -13.65 6.32 25.45
CA LYS A 882 -12.99 5.00 25.48
C LYS A 882 -13.99 3.93 25.08
N SER A 883 -13.52 2.80 24.54
CA SER A 883 -14.40 1.66 24.26
C SER A 883 -13.68 0.33 24.37
N ILE A 884 -14.38 -0.71 24.80
CA ILE A 884 -13.91 -2.10 24.85
C ILE A 884 -14.98 -3.05 24.32
N TYR A 885 -14.57 -4.14 23.68
CA TYR A 885 -15.47 -5.26 23.39
C TYR A 885 -15.41 -6.28 24.52
N THR A 886 -16.57 -6.84 24.87
CA THR A 886 -16.61 -8.00 25.74
C THR A 886 -16.15 -9.26 25.02
N ASN A 887 -15.76 -10.27 25.79
CA ASN A 887 -15.67 -11.64 25.29
C ASN A 887 -17.05 -12.10 24.78
N TYR A 888 -17.03 -13.06 23.85
CA TYR A 888 -18.24 -13.72 23.41
C TYR A 888 -18.79 -14.63 24.52
N VAL A 889 -20.12 -14.66 24.65
CA VAL A 889 -20.85 -15.61 25.49
C VAL A 889 -21.89 -16.30 24.62
N ASP A 890 -21.89 -17.64 24.66
CA ASP A 890 -22.83 -18.46 23.91
C ASP A 890 -24.19 -18.51 24.61
N LEU A 891 -25.26 -18.31 23.85
CA LEU A 891 -26.60 -18.74 24.23
C LEU A 891 -26.93 -20.01 23.44
N CYS A 892 -26.75 -21.16 24.09
CA CYS A 892 -27.25 -22.44 23.61
C CYS A 892 -28.72 -22.58 24.03
N ASN A 893 -29.59 -22.99 23.10
CA ASN A 893 -30.97 -23.35 23.43
C ASN A 893 -31.03 -24.62 24.28
#